data_AF-A0A9D5NBW2-F1
#
_entry.id   AF-A0A9D5NBW2-F1
#
_cell.length_a   1.000
_cell.length_b   1.000
_cell.length_c   1.000
_cell.angle_alpha   90.00
_cell.angle_beta   90.00
_cell.angle_gamma   90.00
#
_symmetry.space_group_name_H-M   'P 1'
#
loop_
_entity.id
_entity.type
_entity.pdbx_description
1 polymer ?
#
loop_
_entity_poly.entity_id
_entity_poly.type
_entity_poly.pdbx_seq_one_letter_code
_entity_poly.pdbx_strand_id
1 'polypeptide(L)'
;MKKEDLANALNEIDDDLLLSVQRARMAPAKIPFYRRKSFIAVTAAACVFAVMIATVPRPQRSHDETPAVTDTQGHGLLGSSSSVKNPEVITLSHEQYNSSSSGFGIVLYPDLKAETDYNPWNEEMELQSLPVFKRIPSSAGIPYGLSEKEIQANLDHYAEYFDVHVKEVNKDLDPEGNVYGLTAWCEEGTLSSDSYATVLFLNQDHAVSLEEGISLNVESDQETAERVMEYLHDRYGDLLDSNEWAYDIGGDFTYDARRIRNFVMYAKGASDEDTIVNYNLKKIVFAGSEDGSQLDLIRVFNEPAAYDTVSEYPLINADEAYQELLKGNCFANTGGIMPDENTEIADVQLVYMNNRAFEYVLPCYLFHADITDAAKKVFSDLPGLRQYGLYYVPALSPEYITWTDEPLSCDEPKITETAAAGGAEASSETSAPDMQTHSSDEPVSGMPGTVSNRISINRILQQEDYYCSVACAQMILNHFGIDRAQSDLADEMNTYRPGERSDGISGTYDTDVARVLSEYLFGAAPQNDMDGGYRVQPVSEVFKENEYNQFVKRVRRNIDDGYPSIIQIRVSSLYGSSTSSNHNVLVTGYEEGKDYMNLTLLDPYYDGNQGNGVSVYDASAVFQSIVESFEPSYIW
;
A
#
# COMPACT_ATOMS: atom_id res chain seq x y z
N MET A 1 7.98 -3.76 -16.93
CA MET A 1 8.12 -4.52 -15.67
C MET A 1 8.71 -5.87 -15.96
N LYS A 2 9.66 -6.34 -15.15
CA LYS A 2 9.80 -7.78 -15.04
C LYS A 2 8.51 -8.26 -14.46
N LYS A 3 8.15 -9.42 -14.97
CA LYS A 3 7.01 -10.19 -14.58
C LYS A 3 6.74 -10.03 -13.06
N GLU A 4 7.53 -10.63 -12.17
CA GLU A 4 7.24 -10.70 -10.72
C GLU A 4 6.75 -9.40 -9.99
N ASP A 5 7.11 -8.20 -10.45
CA ASP A 5 6.71 -6.91 -9.86
C ASP A 5 5.20 -6.60 -9.98
N LEU A 6 4.52 -7.15 -10.99
CA LEU A 6 3.11 -6.82 -11.26
C LEU A 6 2.16 -7.57 -10.33
N ALA A 7 2.59 -8.70 -9.76
CA ALA A 7 1.73 -9.54 -8.95
C ALA A 7 1.85 -9.32 -7.44
N ASN A 8 3.02 -8.87 -6.98
CA ASN A 8 3.16 -8.34 -5.61
C ASN A 8 2.36 -7.04 -5.44
N ALA A 9 2.38 -6.15 -6.44
CA ALA A 9 1.57 -4.92 -6.45
C ALA A 9 0.06 -5.20 -6.44
N LEU A 10 -0.37 -6.35 -6.94
CA LEU A 10 -1.77 -6.75 -6.97
C LEU A 10 -2.24 -7.41 -5.66
N ASN A 11 -1.37 -7.90 -4.78
CA ASN A 11 -1.78 -8.49 -3.49
C ASN A 11 -1.68 -7.54 -2.29
N GLU A 12 -1.08 -6.36 -2.43
CA GLU A 12 -0.74 -5.46 -1.31
C GLU A 12 -1.58 -4.20 -1.17
N ILE A 13 -2.67 -4.04 -1.94
CA ILE A 13 -3.50 -2.83 -1.79
C ILE A 13 -4.52 -3.07 -0.66
N ASP A 14 -4.39 -2.35 0.45
CA ASP A 14 -5.42 -2.22 1.48
C ASP A 14 -6.65 -1.53 0.89
N ASP A 15 -7.86 -1.84 1.35
CA ASP A 15 -9.10 -1.32 0.75
C ASP A 15 -9.22 0.22 0.89
N ASP A 16 -8.56 0.79 1.90
CA ASP A 16 -8.45 2.24 2.08
C ASP A 16 -7.37 2.88 1.19
N LEU A 17 -6.40 2.09 0.68
CA LEU A 17 -5.34 2.54 -0.23
C LEU A 17 -5.82 2.62 -1.70
N LEU A 18 -6.86 1.89 -2.10
CA LEU A 18 -7.47 2.00 -3.44
C LEU A 18 -8.06 3.40 -3.71
N LEU A 19 -8.62 4.05 -2.68
CA LEU A 19 -9.05 5.47 -2.73
C LEU A 19 -7.86 6.45 -2.88
N SER A 20 -6.69 6.09 -2.34
CA SER A 20 -5.50 6.92 -2.38
C SER A 20 -4.75 6.83 -3.72
N VAL A 21 -4.85 5.71 -4.43
CA VAL A 21 -4.18 5.46 -5.73
C VAL A 21 -4.73 6.37 -6.84
N GLN A 22 -5.97 6.84 -6.72
CA GLN A 22 -6.52 7.84 -7.64
C GLN A 22 -6.14 9.30 -7.30
N ARG A 23 -5.67 9.59 -6.08
CA ARG A 23 -5.21 10.93 -5.67
C ARG A 23 -3.94 11.39 -6.39
N ALA A 24 -3.12 10.45 -6.87
CA ALA A 24 -1.87 10.74 -7.55
C ALA A 24 -2.03 11.15 -9.03
N ARG A 25 -3.17 10.83 -9.66
CA ARG A 25 -3.37 10.92 -11.11
C ARG A 25 -3.74 12.31 -11.64
N MET A 26 -3.83 13.33 -10.79
CA MET A 26 -4.43 14.60 -11.22
C MET A 26 -3.69 15.85 -10.72
N ALA A 27 -2.36 15.88 -10.79
CA ALA A 27 -1.62 17.14 -10.69
C ALA A 27 -1.81 17.99 -11.98
N PRO A 28 -1.99 19.32 -11.88
CA PRO A 28 -2.44 20.16 -12.99
C PRO A 28 -1.37 20.35 -14.08
N ALA A 29 -1.72 20.03 -15.32
CA ALA A 29 -0.95 20.45 -16.49
C ALA A 29 -0.92 21.98 -16.59
N LYS A 30 0.27 22.58 -16.51
CA LYS A 30 0.50 24.00 -16.83
C LYS A 30 0.31 24.21 -18.34
N ILE A 31 -0.90 24.57 -18.77
CA ILE A 31 -1.13 25.02 -20.15
C ILE A 31 -0.70 26.50 -20.28
N PRO A 32 0.18 26.86 -21.23
CA PRO A 32 0.60 28.24 -21.40
C PRO A 32 -0.53 29.10 -21.99
N PHE A 33 -0.68 30.26 -21.38
CA PHE A 33 -1.65 31.30 -21.72
C PHE A 33 -1.45 31.85 -23.14
N TYR A 34 -2.30 31.47 -24.10
CA TYR A 34 -2.41 32.16 -25.39
C TYR A 34 -3.81 32.75 -25.61
N ARG A 35 -3.87 34.09 -25.57
CA ARG A 35 -5.01 34.90 -26.02
C ARG A 35 -5.29 34.67 -27.51
N ARG A 36 -6.55 34.38 -27.89
CA ARG A 36 -7.26 35.08 -29.00
C ARG A 36 -8.74 34.70 -29.16
N LYS A 37 -9.59 35.70 -28.92
CA LYS A 37 -10.81 36.16 -29.64
C LYS A 37 -11.68 35.16 -30.43
N SER A 38 -12.92 35.03 -29.94
CA SER A 38 -14.22 35.21 -30.63
C SER A 38 -14.47 34.50 -31.97
N PHE A 39 -15.49 33.63 -32.04
CA PHE A 39 -16.55 33.69 -33.07
C PHE A 39 -17.83 32.98 -32.59
N ILE A 40 -18.95 33.50 -33.09
CA ILE A 40 -20.34 33.25 -32.71
C ILE A 40 -21.03 32.33 -33.74
N ALA A 41 -21.99 31.53 -33.24
CA ALA A 41 -23.24 31.04 -33.83
C ALA A 41 -23.33 29.70 -34.59
N VAL A 42 -24.54 29.13 -34.42
CA VAL A 42 -25.32 28.16 -35.25
C VAL A 42 -25.20 26.71 -34.74
N THR A 43 -26.23 25.98 -34.28
CA THR A 43 -27.70 26.19 -34.27
C THR A 43 -28.43 25.22 -33.33
N ALA A 44 -29.60 25.67 -32.87
CA ALA A 44 -30.69 24.91 -32.29
C ALA A 44 -31.31 23.87 -33.24
N ALA A 45 -31.72 22.72 -32.68
CA ALA A 45 -32.93 21.90 -32.96
C ALA A 45 -32.65 20.45 -32.49
N ALA A 46 -33.48 19.72 -31.75
CA ALA A 46 -34.82 19.95 -31.23
C ALA A 46 -35.07 18.92 -30.10
N CYS A 47 -35.62 19.38 -28.99
CA CYS A 47 -36.32 18.52 -28.03
C CYS A 47 -37.76 18.28 -28.49
N VAL A 48 -38.37 17.26 -27.89
CA VAL A 48 -39.78 16.87 -27.87
C VAL A 48 -40.09 15.67 -28.77
N PHE A 49 -40.09 14.48 -28.20
CA PHE A 49 -41.33 13.72 -28.02
C PHE A 49 -41.18 12.70 -26.89
N ALA A 50 -41.93 12.94 -25.81
CA ALA A 50 -42.22 11.97 -24.78
C ALA A 50 -43.56 11.28 -25.09
N VAL A 51 -43.70 10.06 -24.57
CA VAL A 51 -44.96 9.34 -24.25
C VAL A 51 -45.59 8.46 -25.35
N MET A 52 -45.74 7.18 -24.98
CA MET A 52 -46.53 6.07 -25.54
C MET A 52 -45.93 5.27 -26.72
N ILE A 53 -45.55 4.01 -26.45
CA ILE A 53 -46.29 2.81 -26.90
C ILE A 53 -45.79 1.60 -26.09
N ALA A 54 -46.74 0.96 -25.41
CA ALA A 54 -46.62 -0.37 -24.85
C ALA A 54 -46.66 -1.45 -25.95
N THR A 55 -46.19 -2.65 -25.59
CA THR A 55 -46.44 -3.96 -26.21
C THR A 55 -45.75 -4.28 -27.55
N VAL A 56 -44.62 -4.97 -27.47
CA VAL A 56 -44.28 -6.08 -28.38
C VAL A 56 -43.72 -7.25 -27.55
N PRO A 57 -44.13 -8.51 -27.79
CA PRO A 57 -43.84 -9.64 -26.89
C PRO A 57 -42.43 -10.21 -27.10
N ARG A 58 -41.72 -10.54 -26.01
CA ARG A 58 -40.53 -11.40 -26.04
C ARG A 58 -40.93 -12.82 -26.50
N PRO A 59 -40.22 -13.43 -27.46
CA PRO A 59 -40.48 -14.81 -27.86
C PRO A 59 -40.04 -15.78 -26.77
N GLN A 60 -40.96 -16.63 -26.31
CA GLN A 60 -40.67 -17.82 -25.50
C GLN A 60 -39.69 -18.72 -26.23
N ARG A 61 -38.54 -18.99 -25.62
CA ARG A 61 -37.70 -20.12 -26.00
C ARG A 61 -38.16 -21.33 -25.17
N SER A 62 -38.56 -22.37 -25.88
CA SER A 62 -39.01 -23.66 -25.37
C SER A 62 -37.91 -24.34 -24.56
N HIS A 63 -38.17 -24.61 -23.28
CA HIS A 63 -37.48 -25.66 -22.52
C HIS A 63 -38.08 -27.00 -22.92
N ASP A 64 -37.30 -27.83 -23.61
CA ASP A 64 -37.50 -29.27 -23.64
C ASP A 64 -36.42 -29.92 -22.77
N GLU A 65 -36.89 -30.60 -21.73
CA GLU A 65 -36.38 -31.80 -21.06
C GLU A 65 -34.86 -31.91 -20.74
N THR A 66 -34.54 -31.56 -19.50
CA THR A 66 -33.47 -32.16 -18.67
C THR A 66 -33.54 -33.69 -18.61
N PRO A 67 -32.40 -34.39 -18.67
CA PRO A 67 -32.20 -35.63 -17.92
C PRO A 67 -31.28 -35.41 -16.70
N ALA A 68 -31.84 -35.72 -15.53
CA ALA A 68 -31.22 -36.25 -14.32
C ALA A 68 -29.78 -35.82 -13.93
N VAL A 69 -29.74 -34.87 -12.99
CA VAL A 69 -28.98 -34.88 -11.72
C VAL A 69 -27.84 -35.91 -11.61
N THR A 70 -26.60 -35.43 -11.66
CA THR A 70 -25.53 -35.95 -10.81
C THR A 70 -25.11 -34.83 -9.87
N ASP A 71 -25.39 -35.09 -8.60
CA ASP A 71 -25.19 -34.26 -7.43
C ASP A 71 -23.68 -34.17 -7.12
N THR A 72 -23.08 -33.00 -7.29
CA THR A 72 -21.80 -32.63 -6.69
C THR A 72 -21.97 -31.29 -5.99
N GLN A 73 -22.40 -31.41 -4.73
CA GLN A 73 -22.23 -30.52 -3.59
C GLN A 73 -21.64 -29.13 -3.90
N GLY A 74 -22.51 -28.12 -3.88
CA GLY A 74 -22.11 -26.77 -3.51
C GLY A 74 -21.72 -26.75 -2.04
N HIS A 75 -20.52 -26.27 -1.75
CA HIS A 75 -20.11 -25.94 -0.40
C HIS A 75 -20.85 -24.68 0.03
N GLY A 76 -22.01 -24.86 0.65
CA GLY A 76 -22.62 -23.81 1.46
C GLY A 76 -21.67 -23.44 2.60
N LEU A 77 -21.52 -22.15 2.83
CA LEU A 77 -21.02 -21.60 4.09
C LEU A 77 -21.76 -22.29 5.24
N LEU A 78 -21.01 -22.77 6.23
CA LEU A 78 -21.39 -23.71 7.31
C LEU A 78 -21.24 -25.20 6.95
N GLY A 79 -20.01 -25.60 6.63
CA GLY A 79 -19.54 -26.97 6.87
C GLY A 79 -19.54 -27.26 8.38
N SER A 80 -20.51 -28.03 8.84
CA SER A 80 -20.66 -28.45 10.23
C SER A 80 -19.51 -29.36 10.68
N SER A 81 -18.57 -28.85 11.49
CA SER A 81 -18.05 -29.51 12.70
C SER A 81 -16.88 -28.72 13.32
N SER A 82 -17.19 -27.59 13.94
CA SER A 82 -16.36 -27.05 15.01
C SER A 82 -17.30 -26.75 16.18
N SER A 83 -16.99 -27.31 17.34
CA SER A 83 -17.66 -26.94 18.58
C SER A 83 -17.60 -25.42 18.71
N VAL A 84 -18.74 -24.72 18.75
CA VAL A 84 -18.80 -23.28 19.09
C VAL A 84 -18.03 -23.13 20.40
N LYS A 85 -16.80 -22.60 20.30
CA LYS A 85 -15.99 -22.29 21.48
C LYS A 85 -16.68 -21.10 22.14
N ASN A 86 -16.72 -21.08 23.47
CA ASN A 86 -17.15 -19.86 24.15
C ASN A 86 -16.23 -18.70 23.72
N PRO A 87 -16.76 -17.47 23.54
CA PRO A 87 -15.94 -16.35 23.12
C PRO A 87 -14.81 -16.13 24.14
N GLU A 88 -13.59 -15.99 23.63
CA GLU A 88 -12.42 -15.71 24.46
C GLU A 88 -12.29 -14.19 24.69
N VAL A 89 -11.54 -13.79 25.71
CA VAL A 89 -11.24 -12.36 25.90
C VAL A 89 -10.11 -11.98 24.95
N ILE A 90 -10.36 -11.00 24.09
CA ILE A 90 -9.40 -10.46 23.12
C ILE A 90 -8.63 -9.32 23.77
N THR A 91 -7.30 -9.36 23.67
CA THR A 91 -6.43 -8.25 24.10
C THR A 91 -6.12 -7.36 22.90
N LEU A 92 -6.37 -6.06 23.03
CA LEU A 92 -6.17 -5.05 21.99
C LEU A 92 -5.14 -4.01 22.46
N SER A 93 -4.30 -3.53 21.55
CA SER A 93 -3.28 -2.52 21.85
C SER A 93 -3.51 -1.23 21.06
N HIS A 94 -3.49 -0.10 21.76
CA HIS A 94 -3.56 1.23 21.13
C HIS A 94 -2.32 1.52 20.27
N GLU A 95 -1.14 1.03 20.66
CA GLU A 95 0.10 1.23 19.91
C GLU A 95 0.13 0.43 18.60
N GLN A 96 -0.49 -0.75 18.56
CA GLN A 96 -0.52 -1.57 17.34
C GLN A 96 -1.17 -0.85 16.16
N TYR A 97 -2.27 -0.12 16.41
CA TYR A 97 -2.92 0.69 15.36
C TYR A 97 -2.01 1.82 14.88
N ASN A 98 -1.36 2.53 15.80
CA ASN A 98 -0.50 3.67 15.49
C ASN A 98 0.83 3.28 14.83
N SER A 99 1.29 2.05 15.07
CA SER A 99 2.51 1.48 14.47
C SER A 99 2.29 0.91 13.07
N SER A 100 1.03 0.70 12.69
CA SER A 100 0.67 0.25 11.35
C SER A 100 0.79 1.42 10.36
N SER A 101 1.23 1.15 9.13
CA SER A 101 1.47 2.12 8.05
C SER A 101 0.21 2.85 7.55
N SER A 102 -0.88 2.83 8.31
CA SER A 102 -2.10 3.59 8.04
C SER A 102 -1.76 5.06 8.16
N GLY A 103 -1.86 5.82 7.07
CA GLY A 103 -1.70 7.27 7.10
C GLY A 103 -2.65 7.95 8.08
N PHE A 104 -2.60 9.29 8.14
CA PHE A 104 -3.46 10.06 9.03
C PHE A 104 -4.95 9.74 8.77
N GLY A 105 -5.64 9.21 9.78
CA GLY A 105 -7.00 8.68 9.70
C GLY A 105 -8.05 9.78 9.61
N ILE A 106 -8.08 10.50 8.49
CA ILE A 106 -9.11 11.49 8.18
C ILE A 106 -9.70 11.27 6.79
N VAL A 107 -10.95 11.68 6.64
CA VAL A 107 -11.60 11.89 5.33
C VAL A 107 -12.02 13.34 5.18
N LEU A 108 -12.07 13.81 3.93
CA LEU A 108 -12.40 15.19 3.60
C LEU A 108 -13.73 15.25 2.88
N TYR A 109 -14.63 16.12 3.34
CA TYR A 109 -15.90 16.41 2.65
C TYR A 109 -16.31 17.86 2.86
N PRO A 110 -17.00 18.50 1.90
CA PRO A 110 -17.68 19.76 2.17
C PRO A 110 -18.72 19.62 3.28
N ASP A 111 -19.53 18.57 3.23
CA ASP A 111 -20.49 18.17 4.26
C ASP A 111 -20.79 16.67 4.14
N LEU A 112 -20.22 15.86 5.04
CA LEU A 112 -20.39 14.39 4.99
C LEU A 112 -21.84 13.98 5.24
N LYS A 113 -22.62 14.76 6.01
CA LYS A 113 -24.03 14.46 6.28
C LYS A 113 -24.94 14.55 5.05
N ALA A 114 -24.48 15.24 4.01
CA ALA A 114 -25.21 15.38 2.77
C ALA A 114 -24.90 14.25 1.77
N GLU A 115 -23.93 13.39 2.07
CA GLU A 115 -23.53 12.28 1.23
C GLU A 115 -24.47 11.08 1.39
N THR A 116 -24.55 10.27 0.34
CA THR A 116 -25.19 8.96 0.43
C THR A 116 -24.27 8.02 1.20
N ASP A 117 -24.79 7.40 2.25
CA ASP A 117 -24.12 6.28 2.92
C ASP A 117 -24.36 4.99 2.13
N TYR A 118 -23.26 4.32 1.76
CA TYR A 118 -23.27 3.04 1.06
C TYR A 118 -23.01 1.85 1.98
N ASN A 119 -22.70 2.11 3.25
CA ASN A 119 -22.60 1.06 4.24
C ASN A 119 -23.96 0.36 4.37
N PRO A 120 -24.02 -0.98 4.33
CA PRO A 120 -25.27 -1.69 4.45
C PRO A 120 -25.91 -1.57 5.84
N TRP A 121 -25.13 -1.28 6.87
CA TRP A 121 -25.61 -1.18 8.24
C TRP A 121 -26.49 0.06 8.46
N ASN A 122 -27.51 -0.10 9.31
CA ASN A 122 -28.26 1.01 9.88
C ASN A 122 -28.77 0.61 11.27
N GLU A 123 -29.21 1.59 12.06
CA GLU A 123 -29.68 1.39 13.43
C GLU A 123 -30.91 0.48 13.56
N GLU A 124 -31.65 0.23 12.47
CA GLU A 124 -32.83 -0.65 12.48
C GLU A 124 -32.46 -2.14 12.36
N MET A 125 -31.22 -2.47 12.01
CA MET A 125 -30.74 -3.85 11.94
C MET A 125 -30.59 -4.47 13.34
N GLU A 126 -31.26 -5.59 13.59
CA GLU A 126 -31.25 -6.29 14.89
C GLU A 126 -30.06 -7.26 15.05
N LEU A 127 -28.84 -6.80 14.79
CA LEU A 127 -27.62 -7.61 14.87
C LEU A 127 -27.30 -7.99 16.34
N GLN A 128 -27.33 -9.27 16.67
CA GLN A 128 -27.04 -9.76 18.02
C GLN A 128 -25.56 -10.14 18.22
N SER A 129 -24.97 -10.73 17.18
CA SER A 129 -23.58 -11.14 17.18
C SER A 129 -23.00 -11.06 15.78
N LEU A 130 -21.68 -10.89 15.69
CA LEU A 130 -20.93 -11.05 14.46
C LEU A 130 -19.70 -11.94 14.69
N PRO A 131 -19.23 -12.65 13.64
CA PRO A 131 -18.04 -13.46 13.75
C PRO A 131 -16.81 -12.59 13.98
N VAL A 132 -15.89 -13.08 14.80
CA VAL A 132 -14.51 -12.58 14.82
C VAL A 132 -13.63 -13.62 14.16
N PHE A 133 -12.77 -13.12 13.27
CA PHE A 133 -11.81 -13.94 12.56
C PHE A 133 -10.41 -13.72 13.11
N LYS A 134 -9.57 -14.73 12.95
CA LYS A 134 -8.17 -14.71 13.31
C LYS A 134 -7.35 -15.02 12.07
N ARG A 135 -6.39 -14.14 11.78
CA ARG A 135 -5.45 -14.31 10.69
C ARG A 135 -4.39 -15.33 11.10
N ILE A 136 -3.94 -16.11 10.13
CA ILE A 136 -2.74 -16.93 10.28
C ILE A 136 -1.57 -16.05 9.86
N PRO A 137 -0.75 -15.53 10.80
CA PRO A 137 0.32 -14.61 10.46
C PRO A 137 1.35 -15.28 9.55
N SER A 138 1.96 -14.48 8.68
CA SER A 138 3.15 -14.85 7.93
C SER A 138 4.26 -13.83 8.18
N SER A 139 5.49 -14.27 7.97
CA SER A 139 6.68 -13.40 7.91
C SER A 139 6.64 -12.43 6.71
N ALA A 140 5.79 -12.69 5.71
CA ALA A 140 5.57 -11.84 4.54
C ALA A 140 4.44 -10.80 4.74
N GLY A 141 3.76 -10.78 5.90
CA GLY A 141 2.64 -9.86 6.15
C GLY A 141 1.32 -10.21 5.42
N ILE A 142 1.29 -11.32 4.66
CA ILE A 142 0.12 -11.86 3.96
C ILE A 142 -0.33 -13.17 4.63
N PRO A 143 -1.59 -13.31 5.08
CA PRO A 143 -2.00 -14.48 5.85
C PRO A 143 -1.78 -15.83 5.13
N TYR A 144 -1.35 -16.86 5.86
CA TYR A 144 -1.21 -18.25 5.35
C TYR A 144 -2.51 -19.05 5.33
N GLY A 145 -3.64 -18.38 5.12
CA GLY A 145 -4.97 -18.96 5.23
C GLY A 145 -5.27 -20.11 4.28
N LEU A 146 -4.74 -20.05 3.06
CA LEU A 146 -4.97 -21.06 2.03
C LEU A 146 -3.68 -21.86 1.75
N SER A 147 -3.85 -23.14 1.44
CA SER A 147 -2.75 -23.96 0.95
C SER A 147 -2.38 -23.59 -0.50
N GLU A 148 -1.14 -23.88 -0.91
CA GLU A 148 -0.70 -23.69 -2.32
C GLU A 148 -1.68 -24.33 -3.33
N LYS A 149 -2.29 -25.47 -2.99
CA LYS A 149 -3.25 -26.16 -3.85
C LYS A 149 -4.56 -25.36 -3.98
N GLU A 150 -5.03 -24.73 -2.92
CA GLU A 150 -6.23 -23.89 -2.92
C GLU A 150 -5.97 -22.59 -3.69
N ILE A 151 -4.80 -21.97 -3.48
CA ILE A 151 -4.37 -20.80 -4.25
C ILE A 151 -4.28 -21.13 -5.74
N GLN A 152 -3.71 -22.29 -6.11
CA GLN A 152 -3.67 -22.74 -7.50
C GLN A 152 -5.08 -22.96 -8.07
N ALA A 153 -6.00 -23.53 -7.29
CA ALA A 153 -7.39 -23.73 -7.73
C ALA A 153 -8.12 -22.41 -7.99
N ASN A 154 -7.88 -21.39 -7.15
CA ASN A 154 -8.39 -20.04 -7.39
C ASN A 154 -7.80 -19.47 -8.69
N LEU A 155 -6.47 -19.52 -8.84
CA LEU A 155 -5.79 -19.03 -10.03
C LEU A 155 -6.32 -19.68 -11.31
N ASP A 156 -6.49 -21.00 -11.31
CA ASP A 156 -7.04 -21.76 -12.45
C ASP A 156 -8.50 -21.35 -12.75
N HIS A 157 -9.32 -21.21 -11.71
CA HIS A 157 -10.72 -20.80 -11.85
C HIS A 157 -10.84 -19.40 -12.49
N TYR A 158 -10.09 -18.42 -11.98
CA TYR A 158 -10.14 -17.06 -12.51
C TYR A 158 -9.45 -16.95 -13.88
N ALA A 159 -8.42 -17.76 -14.15
CA ALA A 159 -7.83 -17.83 -15.48
C ALA A 159 -8.85 -18.30 -16.53
N GLU A 160 -9.65 -19.32 -16.20
CA GLU A 160 -10.75 -19.81 -17.05
C GLU A 160 -11.88 -18.77 -17.17
N TYR A 161 -12.29 -18.16 -16.06
CA TYR A 161 -13.38 -17.17 -16.05
C TYR A 161 -13.04 -15.94 -16.92
N PHE A 162 -11.82 -15.42 -16.80
CA PHE A 162 -11.38 -14.25 -17.56
C PHE A 162 -10.84 -14.59 -18.96
N ASP A 163 -10.79 -15.88 -19.34
CA ASP A 163 -10.25 -16.36 -20.61
C ASP A 163 -8.82 -15.85 -20.89
N VAL A 164 -7.94 -15.90 -19.87
CA VAL A 164 -6.55 -15.42 -19.97
C VAL A 164 -5.57 -16.55 -20.23
N HIS A 165 -4.56 -16.28 -21.07
CA HIS A 165 -3.64 -17.29 -21.57
C HIS A 165 -2.37 -17.37 -20.71
N VAL A 166 -2.39 -18.23 -19.69
CA VAL A 166 -1.26 -18.44 -18.78
C VAL A 166 -0.05 -19.03 -19.52
N LYS A 167 1.06 -18.30 -19.51
CA LYS A 167 2.36 -18.70 -20.08
C LYS A 167 3.29 -19.31 -19.05
N GLU A 168 3.23 -18.81 -17.82
CA GLU A 168 4.15 -19.14 -16.75
C GLU A 168 3.50 -18.81 -15.40
N VAL A 169 3.74 -19.63 -14.39
CA VAL A 169 3.29 -19.40 -13.02
C VAL A 169 4.52 -19.41 -12.11
N ASN A 170 4.69 -18.32 -11.37
CA ASN A 170 5.72 -18.15 -10.35
C ASN A 170 5.11 -18.33 -8.96
N LYS A 171 5.95 -18.82 -8.03
CA LYS A 171 5.60 -18.93 -6.63
C LYS A 171 6.14 -17.72 -5.88
N ASP A 172 5.29 -17.11 -5.09
CA ASP A 172 5.66 -16.00 -4.24
C ASP A 172 6.02 -16.56 -2.87
N LEU A 173 7.27 -16.36 -2.45
CA LEU A 173 7.89 -17.01 -1.29
C LEU A 173 8.21 -16.00 -0.19
N ASP A 174 7.95 -16.38 1.05
CA ASP A 174 8.42 -15.64 2.22
C ASP A 174 9.94 -15.80 2.43
N PRO A 175 10.56 -15.07 3.39
CA PRO A 175 11.97 -15.23 3.73
C PRO A 175 12.38 -16.65 4.13
N GLU A 176 11.45 -17.46 4.63
CA GLU A 176 11.64 -18.85 5.03
C GLU A 176 11.46 -19.85 3.87
N GLY A 177 11.04 -19.40 2.69
CA GLY A 177 10.81 -20.19 1.49
C GLY A 177 9.43 -20.85 1.38
N ASN A 178 8.46 -20.45 2.20
CA ASN A 178 7.08 -20.89 2.14
C ASN A 178 6.29 -20.10 1.09
N VAL A 179 5.43 -20.80 0.35
CA VAL A 179 4.57 -20.19 -0.68
C VAL A 179 3.42 -19.45 -0.01
N TYR A 180 3.32 -18.13 -0.20
CA TYR A 180 2.18 -17.33 0.25
C TYR A 180 1.24 -16.90 -0.89
N GLY A 181 1.70 -16.97 -2.14
CA GLY A 181 0.94 -16.55 -3.31
C GLY A 181 1.45 -17.21 -4.59
N LEU A 182 0.63 -17.10 -5.64
CA LEU A 182 0.97 -17.52 -6.99
C LEU A 182 0.72 -16.38 -7.97
N THR A 183 1.67 -16.25 -8.89
CA THR A 183 1.68 -15.20 -9.89
C THR A 183 1.72 -15.81 -11.28
N ALA A 184 0.62 -15.70 -12.02
CA ALA A 184 0.52 -16.13 -13.40
C ALA A 184 0.73 -14.99 -14.38
N TRP A 185 1.56 -15.28 -15.37
CA TRP A 185 1.88 -14.41 -16.46
C TRP A 185 1.07 -14.76 -17.68
N CYS A 186 0.22 -13.84 -18.08
CA CYS A 186 -0.68 -14.04 -19.20
C CYS A 186 -0.23 -13.23 -20.42
N GLU A 187 -0.84 -13.48 -21.57
CA GLU A 187 -0.69 -12.60 -22.73
C GLU A 187 -1.33 -11.23 -22.48
N GLU A 188 -2.46 -11.26 -21.77
CA GLU A 188 -3.34 -10.14 -21.48
C GLU A 188 -2.78 -9.24 -20.37
N GLY A 189 -1.96 -9.79 -19.49
CA GLY A 189 -1.50 -9.11 -18.28
C GLY A 189 -0.99 -10.08 -17.22
N THR A 190 -1.38 -9.83 -15.98
CA THR A 190 -0.96 -10.63 -14.82
C THR A 190 -2.17 -11.04 -14.00
N LEU A 191 -2.19 -12.29 -13.57
CA LEU A 191 -3.18 -12.83 -12.66
C LEU A 191 -2.46 -13.31 -11.39
N SER A 192 -2.69 -12.67 -10.26
CA SER A 192 -2.12 -13.06 -8.97
C SER A 192 -3.20 -13.62 -8.06
N SER A 193 -2.87 -14.63 -7.26
CA SER A 193 -3.76 -15.18 -6.25
C SER A 193 -2.97 -15.46 -4.99
N ASP A 194 -3.50 -15.06 -3.84
CA ASP A 194 -3.01 -15.46 -2.52
C ASP A 194 -4.18 -15.91 -1.63
N SER A 195 -3.93 -16.04 -0.34
CA SER A 195 -4.98 -16.36 0.63
C SER A 195 -6.07 -15.29 0.72
N TYR A 196 -5.77 -14.04 0.38
CA TYR A 196 -6.61 -12.88 0.64
C TYR A 196 -7.48 -12.51 -0.57
N ALA A 197 -6.87 -12.45 -1.76
CA ALA A 197 -7.53 -11.99 -2.97
C ALA A 197 -6.99 -12.71 -4.22
N THR A 198 -7.78 -12.63 -5.30
CA THR A 198 -7.32 -12.89 -6.66
C THR A 198 -7.48 -11.65 -7.51
N VAL A 199 -6.47 -11.33 -8.30
CA VAL A 199 -6.36 -10.04 -8.93
C VAL A 199 -5.88 -10.18 -10.37
N LEU A 200 -6.64 -9.58 -11.27
CA LEU A 200 -6.32 -9.47 -12.68
C LEU A 200 -5.91 -8.04 -12.98
N PHE A 201 -4.69 -7.87 -13.49
CA PHE A 201 -4.27 -6.64 -14.14
C PHE A 201 -4.13 -6.87 -15.64
N LEU A 202 -4.70 -5.98 -16.43
CA LEU A 202 -4.66 -6.01 -17.88
C LEU A 202 -3.63 -4.99 -18.39
N ASN A 203 -2.78 -5.43 -19.31
CA ASN A 203 -1.88 -4.53 -20.03
C ASN A 203 -2.70 -3.60 -20.95
N GLN A 204 -2.12 -2.45 -21.33
CA GLN A 204 -2.81 -1.44 -22.17
C GLN A 204 -3.45 -2.01 -23.44
N ASP A 205 -2.81 -3.00 -24.09
CA ASP A 205 -3.31 -3.60 -25.33
C ASP A 205 -4.53 -4.52 -25.11
N HIS A 206 -4.80 -4.92 -23.87
CA HIS A 206 -5.89 -5.84 -23.49
C HIS A 206 -6.88 -5.23 -22.48
N ALA A 207 -6.66 -3.98 -22.07
CA ALA A 207 -7.58 -3.26 -21.20
C ALA A 207 -8.97 -3.17 -21.85
N VAL A 208 -10.01 -3.36 -21.05
CA VAL A 208 -11.38 -3.44 -21.55
C VAL A 208 -11.92 -2.04 -21.78
N SER A 209 -12.09 -1.65 -23.04
CA SER A 209 -12.73 -0.37 -23.38
C SER A 209 -14.19 -0.34 -22.89
N LEU A 210 -14.52 0.74 -22.19
CA LEU A 210 -15.89 0.99 -21.72
C LEU A 210 -16.75 1.56 -22.85
N GLU A 211 -18.06 1.38 -22.74
CA GLU A 211 -19.03 1.91 -23.72
C GLU A 211 -19.08 3.44 -23.71
N GLU A 212 -19.53 4.03 -24.82
CA GLU A 212 -19.64 5.49 -24.95
C GLU A 212 -20.54 6.08 -23.85
N GLY A 213 -19.99 7.01 -23.08
CA GLY A 213 -20.68 7.65 -21.95
C GLY A 213 -20.66 6.86 -20.65
N ILE A 214 -19.84 5.82 -20.54
CA ILE A 214 -19.46 5.12 -19.31
C ILE A 214 -17.98 5.41 -19.04
N SER A 215 -17.63 5.76 -17.80
CA SER A 215 -16.24 6.06 -17.44
C SER A 215 -15.95 5.67 -16.01
N LEU A 216 -14.93 4.83 -15.81
CA LEU A 216 -14.31 4.51 -14.51
C LEU A 216 -13.42 5.66 -14.00
N ASN A 217 -13.85 6.90 -14.26
CA ASN A 217 -13.20 8.07 -13.70
C ASN A 217 -13.68 8.28 -12.28
N VAL A 218 -12.72 8.37 -11.37
CA VAL A 218 -12.93 8.71 -9.97
C VAL A 218 -13.74 9.94 -9.70
N GLU A 219 -13.55 10.97 -10.52
CA GLU A 219 -14.20 12.26 -10.34
C GLU A 219 -15.56 12.32 -11.02
N SER A 220 -16.06 11.17 -11.49
CA SER A 220 -17.37 11.09 -12.13
C SER A 220 -18.50 11.55 -11.20
N ASP A 221 -19.57 12.07 -11.79
CA ASP A 221 -20.79 12.33 -11.04
C ASP A 221 -21.49 11.02 -10.65
N GLN A 222 -22.45 11.15 -9.74
CA GLN A 222 -23.20 10.04 -9.17
C GLN A 222 -23.88 9.18 -10.25
N GLU A 223 -24.59 9.83 -11.19
CA GLU A 223 -25.33 9.15 -12.26
C GLU A 223 -24.39 8.36 -13.18
N THR A 224 -23.23 8.92 -13.50
CA THR A 224 -22.20 8.24 -14.28
C THR A 224 -21.63 7.04 -13.53
N ALA A 225 -21.34 7.18 -12.23
CA ALA A 225 -20.81 6.10 -11.41
C ALA A 225 -21.81 4.93 -11.25
N GLU A 226 -23.10 5.23 -11.06
CA GLU A 226 -24.16 4.21 -11.01
C GLU A 226 -24.25 3.42 -12.33
N ARG A 227 -24.21 4.11 -13.48
CA ARG A 227 -24.22 3.48 -14.81
C ARG A 227 -22.99 2.59 -15.03
N VAL A 228 -21.83 2.96 -14.47
CA VAL A 228 -20.63 2.13 -14.50
C VAL A 228 -20.84 0.85 -13.71
N MET A 229 -21.43 0.92 -12.51
CA MET A 229 -21.72 -0.27 -11.71
C MET A 229 -22.72 -1.21 -12.37
N GLU A 230 -23.74 -0.68 -13.05
CA GLU A 230 -24.66 -1.50 -13.86
C GLU A 230 -23.92 -2.24 -14.98
N TYR A 231 -23.04 -1.54 -15.71
CA TYR A 231 -22.22 -2.14 -16.77
C TYR A 231 -21.27 -3.24 -16.24
N LEU A 232 -20.63 -2.99 -15.09
CA LEU A 232 -19.73 -3.96 -14.47
C LEU A 232 -20.48 -5.16 -13.92
N HIS A 233 -21.67 -4.96 -13.35
CA HIS A 233 -22.52 -6.05 -12.91
C HIS A 233 -22.94 -6.97 -14.06
N ASP A 234 -23.39 -6.41 -15.19
CA ASP A 234 -23.79 -7.20 -16.36
C ASP A 234 -22.66 -8.09 -16.91
N ARG A 235 -21.40 -7.71 -16.65
CA ARG A 235 -20.21 -8.41 -17.16
C ARG A 235 -19.55 -9.34 -16.15
N TYR A 236 -19.53 -8.95 -14.88
CA TYR A 236 -18.76 -9.60 -13.82
C TYR A 236 -19.62 -10.02 -12.61
N GLY A 237 -20.93 -9.83 -12.66
CA GLY A 237 -21.85 -10.18 -11.58
C GLY A 237 -21.83 -11.67 -11.23
N ASP A 238 -21.54 -12.54 -12.20
CA ASP A 238 -21.43 -14.00 -12.00
C ASP A 238 -20.26 -14.40 -11.08
N LEU A 239 -19.31 -13.49 -10.80
CA LEU A 239 -18.26 -13.70 -9.80
C LEU A 239 -18.79 -13.63 -8.36
N LEU A 240 -20.01 -13.14 -8.17
CA LEU A 240 -20.68 -13.13 -6.88
C LEU A 240 -21.43 -14.44 -6.68
N ASP A 241 -21.30 -15.02 -5.50
CA ASP A 241 -22.08 -16.20 -5.08
C ASP A 241 -23.54 -15.84 -4.71
N SER A 242 -24.16 -14.87 -5.40
CA SER A 242 -25.52 -14.41 -5.14
C SER A 242 -26.17 -13.80 -6.38
N ASN A 243 -27.49 -13.93 -6.48
CA ASN A 243 -28.30 -13.23 -7.48
C ASN A 243 -28.73 -11.82 -7.02
N GLU A 244 -28.51 -11.49 -5.75
CA GLU A 244 -28.73 -10.15 -5.20
C GLU A 244 -27.39 -9.50 -4.87
N TRP A 245 -27.21 -8.29 -5.37
CA TRP A 245 -25.97 -7.54 -5.25
C TRP A 245 -26.25 -6.12 -4.77
N ALA A 246 -25.18 -5.48 -4.30
CA ALA A 246 -25.13 -4.07 -3.98
C ALA A 246 -23.74 -3.54 -4.35
N TYR A 247 -23.57 -2.22 -4.24
CA TYR A 247 -22.36 -1.53 -4.61
C TYR A 247 -22.05 -0.39 -3.65
N ASP A 248 -20.77 -0.04 -3.61
CA ASP A 248 -20.25 1.15 -2.93
C ASP A 248 -19.51 2.01 -3.96
N ILE A 249 -20.09 3.19 -4.22
CA ILE A 249 -19.51 4.25 -5.04
C ILE A 249 -19.29 5.55 -4.23
N GLY A 250 -19.14 5.37 -2.92
CA GLY A 250 -18.66 6.37 -1.97
C GLY A 250 -17.20 6.72 -2.25
N GLY A 251 -16.46 7.13 -1.23
CA GLY A 251 -15.13 7.72 -1.37
C GLY A 251 -15.14 9.20 -0.99
N ASP A 252 -13.97 9.84 -0.95
CA ASP A 252 -13.78 11.12 -0.27
C ASP A 252 -13.31 12.24 -1.20
N PHE A 253 -12.88 13.36 -0.61
CA PHE A 253 -12.27 14.46 -1.36
C PHE A 253 -10.76 14.49 -1.15
N THR A 254 -10.06 14.87 -2.21
CA THR A 254 -8.66 15.28 -2.14
C THR A 254 -8.48 16.59 -1.39
N TYR A 255 -7.24 16.89 -0.97
CA TYR A 255 -6.87 18.17 -0.37
C TYR A 255 -7.14 19.39 -1.26
N ASP A 256 -7.24 19.20 -2.58
CA ASP A 256 -7.63 20.21 -3.55
C ASP A 256 -9.12 20.16 -3.92
N ALA A 257 -9.94 19.54 -3.07
CA ALA A 257 -11.40 19.52 -3.13
C ALA A 257 -12.00 18.85 -4.37
N ARG A 258 -11.36 17.79 -4.85
CA ARG A 258 -11.88 16.95 -5.93
C ARG A 258 -12.38 15.63 -5.39
N ARG A 259 -13.57 15.25 -5.85
CA ARG A 259 -14.25 14.03 -5.44
C ARG A 259 -13.55 12.81 -6.03
N ILE A 260 -13.30 11.82 -5.21
CA ILE A 260 -12.83 10.50 -5.59
C ILE A 260 -13.90 9.49 -5.22
N ARG A 261 -14.15 8.56 -6.13
CA ARG A 261 -15.08 7.45 -5.97
C ARG A 261 -14.41 6.09 -5.96
N ASN A 262 -15.01 5.20 -5.19
CA ASN A 262 -14.80 3.78 -5.28
C ASN A 262 -15.70 3.14 -6.32
N PHE A 263 -15.34 1.94 -6.78
CA PHE A 263 -16.19 1.08 -7.59
C PHE A 263 -16.11 -0.32 -7.02
N VAL A 264 -16.93 -0.56 -6.00
CA VAL A 264 -16.99 -1.85 -5.29
C VAL A 264 -18.33 -2.51 -5.52
N MET A 265 -18.30 -3.81 -5.78
CA MET A 265 -19.49 -4.64 -5.90
C MET A 265 -19.43 -5.79 -4.89
N TYR A 266 -20.54 -6.12 -4.25
CA TYR A 266 -20.62 -7.22 -3.29
C TYR A 266 -21.98 -7.92 -3.33
N ALA A 267 -22.01 -9.15 -2.85
CA ALA A 267 -23.23 -9.94 -2.73
C ALA A 267 -24.00 -9.53 -1.47
N LYS A 268 -25.32 -9.32 -1.59
CA LYS A 268 -26.19 -9.32 -0.41
C LYS A 268 -26.22 -10.73 0.16
N GLY A 269 -25.97 -10.82 1.46
CA GLY A 269 -25.93 -12.07 2.19
C GLY A 269 -27.32 -12.68 2.36
N ALA A 270 -27.38 -13.91 2.89
CA ALA A 270 -28.66 -14.53 3.23
C ALA A 270 -29.29 -13.88 4.48
N SER A 271 -28.48 -13.17 5.28
CA SER A 271 -28.88 -12.34 6.41
C SER A 271 -28.17 -10.97 6.39
N ASP A 272 -28.54 -10.10 7.33
CA ASP A 272 -27.89 -8.81 7.52
C ASP A 272 -26.43 -9.02 7.97
N GLU A 273 -26.16 -9.99 8.85
CA GLU A 273 -24.80 -10.37 9.27
C GLU A 273 -23.92 -10.77 8.08
N ASP A 274 -24.44 -11.65 7.22
CA ASP A 274 -23.74 -12.08 5.99
C ASP A 274 -23.49 -10.88 5.06
N THR A 275 -24.43 -9.92 5.01
CA THR A 275 -24.29 -8.71 4.20
C THR A 275 -23.19 -7.80 4.73
N ILE A 276 -23.10 -7.60 6.05
CA ILE A 276 -22.00 -6.85 6.68
C ILE A 276 -20.65 -7.54 6.40
N VAL A 277 -20.58 -8.86 6.55
CA VAL A 277 -19.35 -9.63 6.27
C VAL A 277 -18.95 -9.51 4.80
N ASN A 278 -19.90 -9.65 3.87
CA ASN A 278 -19.61 -9.55 2.44
C ASN A 278 -19.15 -8.14 2.04
N TYR A 279 -19.84 -7.10 2.50
CA TYR A 279 -19.47 -5.71 2.23
C TYR A 279 -18.03 -5.41 2.62
N ASN A 280 -17.58 -5.93 3.76
CA ASN A 280 -16.23 -5.68 4.26
C ASN A 280 -15.18 -6.61 3.66
N LEU A 281 -15.45 -7.92 3.57
CA LEU A 281 -14.43 -8.97 3.40
C LEU A 281 -14.62 -9.85 2.15
N LYS A 282 -15.75 -9.74 1.44
CA LYS A 282 -16.04 -10.53 0.23
C LYS A 282 -16.69 -9.67 -0.86
N LYS A 283 -15.82 -9.00 -1.60
CA LYS A 283 -16.20 -7.97 -2.57
C LYS A 283 -15.32 -8.01 -3.82
N ILE A 284 -15.76 -7.29 -4.84
CA ILE A 284 -15.01 -7.08 -6.08
C ILE A 284 -14.74 -5.60 -6.22
N VAL A 285 -13.49 -5.24 -6.46
CA VAL A 285 -13.08 -3.86 -6.73
C VAL A 285 -12.63 -3.73 -8.18
N PHE A 286 -13.08 -2.65 -8.81
CA PHE A 286 -12.76 -2.31 -10.18
C PHE A 286 -11.97 -1.01 -10.24
N ALA A 287 -10.93 -0.98 -11.05
CA ALA A 287 -10.20 0.24 -11.38
C ALA A 287 -9.89 0.32 -12.87
N GLY A 288 -9.80 1.56 -13.37
CA GLY A 288 -9.58 1.83 -14.78
C GLY A 288 -8.34 2.66 -15.06
N SER A 289 -8.13 2.91 -16.35
CA SER A 289 -7.11 3.79 -16.89
C SER A 289 -7.19 5.21 -16.33
N GLU A 290 -6.14 6.01 -16.53
CA GLU A 290 -6.07 7.39 -16.02
C GLU A 290 -7.24 8.27 -16.48
N ASP A 291 -7.68 8.11 -17.73
CA ASP A 291 -8.83 8.82 -18.28
C ASP A 291 -10.18 8.14 -17.97
N GLY A 292 -10.16 7.02 -17.25
CA GLY A 292 -11.31 6.21 -16.91
C GLY A 292 -12.01 5.58 -18.11
N SER A 293 -11.39 5.52 -19.28
CA SER A 293 -12.02 4.99 -20.50
C SER A 293 -11.89 3.47 -20.65
N GLN A 294 -10.99 2.85 -19.90
CA GLN A 294 -10.74 1.41 -19.93
C GLN A 294 -10.71 0.84 -18.50
N LEU A 295 -11.18 -0.39 -18.33
CA LEU A 295 -10.96 -1.20 -17.12
C LEU A 295 -9.62 -1.93 -17.28
N ASP A 296 -8.70 -1.73 -16.33
CA ASP A 296 -7.36 -2.34 -16.33
C ASP A 296 -7.05 -3.16 -15.07
N LEU A 297 -7.92 -3.11 -14.05
CA LEU A 297 -7.77 -3.90 -12.83
C LEU A 297 -9.12 -4.42 -12.30
N ILE A 298 -9.16 -5.71 -12.00
CA ILE A 298 -10.24 -6.37 -11.26
C ILE A 298 -9.63 -7.10 -10.08
N ARG A 299 -10.12 -6.83 -8.87
CA ARG A 299 -9.72 -7.55 -7.67
C ARG A 299 -10.92 -8.22 -7.02
N VAL A 300 -10.79 -9.51 -6.71
CA VAL A 300 -11.81 -10.30 -6.04
C VAL A 300 -11.30 -10.72 -4.67
N PHE A 301 -11.97 -10.27 -3.62
CA PHE A 301 -11.67 -10.62 -2.23
C PHE A 301 -12.56 -11.76 -1.75
N ASN A 302 -11.98 -12.69 -1.01
CA ASN A 302 -12.71 -13.73 -0.29
C ASN A 302 -11.98 -14.08 1.00
N GLU A 303 -11.74 -13.07 1.81
CA GLU A 303 -10.87 -13.17 2.98
C GLU A 303 -11.36 -14.15 4.06
N PRO A 304 -12.69 -14.31 4.31
CA PRO A 304 -13.14 -15.28 5.30
C PRO A 304 -12.73 -16.72 4.97
N ALA A 305 -12.44 -17.04 3.70
CA ALA A 305 -11.92 -18.35 3.32
C ALA A 305 -10.49 -18.61 3.83
N ALA A 306 -9.74 -17.56 4.16
CA ALA A 306 -8.36 -17.60 4.64
C ALA A 306 -8.21 -17.37 6.14
N TYR A 307 -9.30 -17.15 6.87
CA TYR A 307 -9.23 -16.88 8.30
C TYR A 307 -9.85 -18.01 9.11
N ASP A 308 -9.31 -18.21 10.31
CA ASP A 308 -9.96 -19.06 11.30
C ASP A 308 -11.08 -18.27 11.97
N THR A 309 -12.30 -18.80 11.96
CA THR A 309 -13.38 -18.24 12.79
C THR A 309 -13.10 -18.55 14.25
N VAL A 310 -12.96 -17.50 15.07
CA VAL A 310 -12.73 -17.62 16.51
C VAL A 310 -14.02 -18.03 17.22
N SER A 311 -15.03 -17.17 17.11
CA SER A 311 -16.38 -17.34 17.66
C SER A 311 -17.28 -16.22 17.10
N GLU A 312 -18.58 -16.38 17.29
CA GLU A 312 -19.54 -15.28 17.30
C GLU A 312 -19.41 -14.49 18.60
N TYR A 313 -19.39 -13.17 18.52
CA TYR A 313 -19.32 -12.29 19.69
C TYR A 313 -20.57 -11.41 19.81
N PRO A 314 -21.16 -11.30 21.01
CA PRO A 314 -22.25 -10.36 21.25
C PRO A 314 -21.81 -8.92 20.99
N LEU A 315 -22.71 -8.14 20.37
CA LEU A 315 -22.43 -6.75 20.01
C LEU A 315 -22.96 -5.76 21.04
N ILE A 316 -22.25 -4.66 21.23
CA ILE A 316 -22.81 -3.41 21.77
C ILE A 316 -23.54 -2.66 20.65
N ASN A 317 -24.39 -1.71 21.01
CA ASN A 317 -24.99 -0.79 20.02
C ASN A 317 -24.13 0.47 19.80
N ALA A 318 -24.52 1.30 18.82
CA ALA A 318 -23.79 2.52 18.46
C ALA A 318 -23.72 3.56 19.60
N ASP A 319 -24.77 3.69 20.42
CA ASP A 319 -24.77 4.61 21.58
C ASP A 319 -23.77 4.16 22.65
N GLU A 320 -23.71 2.85 22.92
CA GLU A 320 -22.74 2.24 23.82
C GLU A 320 -21.31 2.39 23.29
N ALA A 321 -21.10 2.17 21.99
CA ALA A 321 -19.82 2.38 21.33
C ALA A 321 -19.38 3.85 21.40
N TYR A 322 -20.31 4.81 21.28
CA TYR A 322 -20.00 6.22 21.46
C TYR A 322 -19.52 6.54 22.89
N GLN A 323 -20.07 5.85 23.91
CA GLN A 323 -19.55 6.00 25.27
C GLN A 323 -18.13 5.42 25.43
N GLU A 324 -17.78 4.37 24.69
CA GLU A 324 -16.43 3.82 24.66
C GLU A 324 -15.45 4.75 23.91
N LEU A 325 -15.89 5.38 22.81
CA LEU A 325 -15.13 6.41 22.12
C LEU A 325 -14.73 7.56 23.07
N LEU A 326 -15.68 8.09 23.84
CA LEU A 326 -15.43 9.18 24.79
C LEU A 326 -14.47 8.78 25.93
N LYS A 327 -14.31 7.48 26.20
CA LYS A 327 -13.32 6.95 27.15
C LYS A 327 -11.93 6.76 26.53
N GLY A 328 -11.81 6.89 25.21
CA GLY A 328 -10.59 6.59 24.46
C GLY A 328 -10.39 5.11 24.13
N ASN A 329 -11.43 4.29 24.27
CA ASN A 329 -11.40 2.85 23.94
C ASN A 329 -11.66 2.64 22.44
N CYS A 330 -10.79 3.22 21.62
CA CYS A 330 -10.88 3.16 20.17
C CYS A 330 -9.50 3.11 19.52
N PHE A 331 -9.48 2.69 18.26
CA PHE A 331 -8.35 2.85 17.37
C PHE A 331 -8.53 4.11 16.53
N ALA A 332 -7.51 4.97 16.48
CA ALA A 332 -7.52 6.18 15.68
C ALA A 332 -6.09 6.65 15.39
N ASN A 333 -5.84 7.11 14.17
CA ASN A 333 -4.58 7.75 13.78
C ASN A 333 -4.79 9.23 13.42
N THR A 334 -5.33 9.99 14.36
CA THR A 334 -5.71 11.41 14.19
C THR A 334 -4.72 12.36 14.87
N GLY A 335 -3.46 11.93 15.05
CA GLY A 335 -2.41 12.75 15.67
C GLY A 335 -2.69 13.11 17.12
N GLY A 336 -3.40 12.23 17.83
CA GLY A 336 -3.82 12.43 19.22
C GLY A 336 -5.01 13.37 19.38
N ILE A 337 -5.63 13.84 18.30
CA ILE A 337 -6.91 14.57 18.38
C ILE A 337 -7.99 13.54 18.74
N MET A 338 -8.66 13.74 19.87
CA MET A 338 -9.77 12.90 20.32
C MET A 338 -11.05 13.72 20.38
N PRO A 339 -12.21 13.14 19.98
CA PRO A 339 -13.50 13.80 20.08
C PRO A 339 -13.92 13.90 21.55
N ASP A 340 -14.69 14.94 21.85
CA ASP A 340 -15.38 15.13 23.12
C ASP A 340 -16.91 15.16 22.93
N GLU A 341 -17.65 15.33 24.02
CA GLU A 341 -19.12 15.37 24.01
C GLU A 341 -19.72 16.49 23.13
N ASN A 342 -18.93 17.51 22.76
CA ASN A 342 -19.36 18.62 21.91
C ASN A 342 -18.92 18.45 20.46
N THR A 343 -18.14 17.41 20.16
CA THR A 343 -17.66 17.12 18.82
C THR A 343 -18.81 16.57 17.99
N GLU A 344 -19.03 17.15 16.81
CA GLU A 344 -20.10 16.69 15.91
C GLU A 344 -19.72 15.36 15.27
N ILE A 345 -20.53 14.33 15.51
CA ILE A 345 -20.47 13.09 14.74
C ILE A 345 -21.27 13.29 13.45
N ALA A 346 -20.59 13.12 12.32
CA ALA A 346 -21.16 13.28 11.00
C ALA A 346 -21.85 12.03 10.50
N ASP A 347 -21.25 10.87 10.79
CA ASP A 347 -21.71 9.57 10.34
C ASP A 347 -21.18 8.47 11.27
N VAL A 348 -21.90 7.34 11.34
CA VAL A 348 -21.52 6.15 12.09
C VAL A 348 -21.81 4.91 11.24
N GLN A 349 -20.80 4.07 11.06
CA GLN A 349 -20.88 2.87 10.25
C GLN A 349 -20.49 1.63 11.04
N LEU A 350 -20.98 0.45 10.64
CA LEU A 350 -20.47 -0.83 11.14
C LEU A 350 -19.59 -1.48 10.07
N VAL A 351 -18.32 -1.66 10.40
CA VAL A 351 -17.27 -2.15 9.48
C VAL A 351 -16.46 -3.26 10.15
N TYR A 352 -15.70 -4.03 9.39
CA TYR A 352 -14.65 -4.88 9.96
C TYR A 352 -13.31 -4.13 9.93
N MET A 353 -12.67 -4.04 11.09
CA MET A 353 -11.29 -3.56 11.15
C MET A 353 -10.39 -4.61 10.53
N ASN A 354 -9.88 -4.31 9.34
CA ASN A 354 -9.15 -5.25 8.51
C ASN A 354 -7.67 -4.85 8.31
N ASN A 355 -7.05 -4.29 9.34
CA ASN A 355 -5.66 -3.84 9.29
C ASN A 355 -4.69 -5.02 9.50
N ARG A 356 -3.69 -5.14 8.61
CA ARG A 356 -2.69 -6.24 8.59
C ARG A 356 -1.80 -6.32 9.82
N ALA A 357 -1.71 -5.24 10.61
CA ALA A 357 -1.01 -5.24 11.89
C ALA A 357 -1.77 -6.00 13.00
N PHE A 358 -3.05 -6.33 12.78
CA PHE A 358 -3.88 -7.03 13.77
C PHE A 358 -4.00 -8.51 13.45
N GLU A 359 -3.81 -9.33 14.48
CA GLU A 359 -4.07 -10.77 14.44
C GLU A 359 -5.57 -11.07 14.29
N TYR A 360 -6.42 -10.23 14.88
CA TYR A 360 -7.87 -10.37 14.87
C TYR A 360 -8.52 -9.41 13.88
N VAL A 361 -9.47 -9.93 13.10
CA VAL A 361 -10.36 -9.15 12.23
C VAL A 361 -11.73 -9.14 12.90
N LEU A 362 -12.12 -7.98 13.40
CA LEU A 362 -13.27 -7.82 14.28
C LEU A 362 -14.17 -6.66 13.84
N PRO A 363 -15.48 -6.73 14.13
CA PRO A 363 -16.41 -5.64 13.81
C PRO A 363 -16.15 -4.42 14.71
N CYS A 364 -16.17 -3.25 14.10
CA CYS A 364 -16.01 -1.94 14.75
C CYS A 364 -17.12 -0.99 14.29
N TYR A 365 -17.59 -0.16 15.22
CA TYR A 365 -18.27 1.08 14.86
C TYR A 365 -17.22 2.12 14.44
N LEU A 366 -17.34 2.61 13.21
CA LEU A 366 -16.51 3.68 12.67
C LEU A 366 -17.26 5.01 12.82
N PHE A 367 -16.74 5.88 13.71
CA PHE A 367 -17.26 7.22 13.91
C PHE A 367 -16.49 8.22 13.05
N HIS A 368 -17.23 9.02 12.28
CA HIS A 368 -16.70 10.16 11.53
C HIS A 368 -16.91 11.44 12.34
N ALA A 369 -15.93 11.83 13.14
CA ALA A 369 -16.05 13.00 14.01
C ALA A 369 -15.47 14.26 13.33
N ASP A 370 -16.21 15.36 13.26
CA ASP A 370 -15.69 16.61 12.73
C ASP A 370 -14.61 17.20 13.65
N ILE A 371 -13.36 17.06 13.23
CA ILE A 371 -12.20 17.59 13.92
C ILE A 371 -11.60 18.81 13.22
N THR A 372 -12.31 19.43 12.27
CA THR A 372 -11.80 20.51 11.41
C THR A 372 -11.08 21.60 12.21
N ASP A 373 -11.68 22.09 13.30
CA ASP A 373 -11.09 23.18 14.08
C ASP A 373 -9.90 22.75 14.96
N ALA A 374 -9.86 21.49 15.38
CA ALA A 374 -8.70 20.92 16.06
C ALA A 374 -7.56 20.67 15.05
N ALA A 375 -7.90 20.09 13.90
CA ALA A 375 -6.98 19.75 12.83
C ALA A 375 -6.33 20.98 12.20
N LYS A 376 -7.06 22.11 12.01
CA LYS A 376 -6.48 23.40 11.56
C LYS A 376 -5.32 23.93 12.42
N LYS A 377 -5.23 23.52 13.69
CA LYS A 377 -4.14 23.93 14.58
C LYS A 377 -2.88 23.11 14.37
N VAL A 378 -3.01 21.94 13.76
CA VAL A 378 -1.96 20.97 13.50
C VAL A 378 -1.56 20.97 12.01
N PHE A 379 -2.53 21.19 11.12
CA PHE A 379 -2.40 21.14 9.66
C PHE A 379 -2.81 22.46 8.99
N SER A 380 -2.52 22.58 7.70
CA SER A 380 -2.96 23.73 6.91
C SER A 380 -4.48 23.78 6.78
N ASP A 381 -5.03 24.99 6.74
CA ASP A 381 -6.44 25.22 6.45
C ASP A 381 -6.78 24.71 5.04
N LEU A 382 -7.93 24.04 4.89
CA LEU A 382 -8.42 23.48 3.63
C LEU A 382 -9.75 24.17 3.28
N PRO A 383 -9.72 25.31 2.57
CA PRO A 383 -10.91 26.11 2.34
C PRO A 383 -12.00 25.32 1.61
N GLY A 384 -13.18 25.22 2.21
CA GLY A 384 -14.34 24.54 1.63
C GLY A 384 -14.44 23.04 1.94
N LEU A 385 -13.50 22.48 2.70
CA LEU A 385 -13.54 21.10 3.17
C LEU A 385 -13.54 21.05 4.71
N ARG A 386 -14.34 20.15 5.26
CA ARG A 386 -14.28 19.71 6.65
C ARG A 386 -13.42 18.44 6.73
N GLN A 387 -12.74 18.28 7.86
CA GLN A 387 -11.87 17.16 8.17
C GLN A 387 -12.56 16.29 9.22
N TYR A 388 -12.89 15.06 8.84
CA TYR A 388 -13.54 14.11 9.73
C TYR A 388 -12.53 13.03 10.14
N GLY A 389 -12.25 12.93 11.43
CA GLY A 389 -11.39 11.89 11.98
C GLY A 389 -12.13 10.56 12.02
N LEU A 390 -11.39 9.49 11.70
CA LEU A 390 -11.85 8.11 11.71
C LEU A 390 -11.51 7.47 13.06
N TYR A 391 -12.54 7.08 13.81
CA TYR A 391 -12.37 6.43 15.11
C TYR A 391 -13.10 5.10 15.12
N TYR A 392 -12.35 4.01 15.27
CA TYR A 392 -12.88 2.66 15.24
C TYR A 392 -13.03 2.14 16.66
N VAL A 393 -14.27 1.95 17.09
CA VAL A 393 -14.61 1.37 18.40
C VAL A 393 -14.97 -0.09 18.19
N PRO A 394 -14.28 -1.06 18.82
CA PRO A 394 -14.69 -2.46 18.76
C PRO A 394 -16.17 -2.63 19.13
N ALA A 395 -16.93 -3.32 18.28
CA ALA A 395 -18.36 -3.50 18.46
C ALA A 395 -18.71 -4.63 19.43
N LEU A 396 -17.73 -5.32 20.00
CA LEU A 396 -17.95 -6.43 20.94
C LEU A 396 -18.33 -5.92 22.34
N SER A 397 -19.08 -6.73 23.09
CA SER A 397 -19.33 -6.43 24.51
C SER A 397 -18.02 -6.29 25.31
N PRO A 398 -17.88 -5.25 26.17
CA PRO A 398 -16.62 -4.93 26.84
C PRO A 398 -16.04 -6.06 27.71
N GLU A 399 -16.84 -7.00 28.19
CA GLU A 399 -16.33 -8.18 28.92
C GLU A 399 -15.43 -9.09 28.08
N TYR A 400 -15.47 -8.97 26.75
CA TYR A 400 -14.63 -9.74 25.82
C TYR A 400 -13.43 -8.94 25.30
N ILE A 401 -13.23 -7.71 25.78
CA ILE A 401 -12.11 -6.86 25.36
C ILE A 401 -11.27 -6.49 26.57
N THR A 402 -9.95 -6.57 26.41
CA THR A 402 -8.98 -5.97 27.34
C THR A 402 -8.03 -5.08 26.57
N TRP A 403 -7.79 -3.87 27.07
CA TRP A 403 -6.86 -2.92 26.46
C TRP A 403 -5.48 -2.98 27.12
N THR A 404 -4.44 -2.79 26.32
CA THR A 404 -3.06 -2.59 26.78
C THR A 404 -2.39 -1.47 25.99
N ASP A 405 -1.46 -0.77 26.63
CA ASP A 405 -0.60 0.21 25.96
C ASP A 405 0.68 -0.43 25.43
N GLU A 406 0.97 -1.69 25.77
CA GLU A 406 2.14 -2.41 25.25
C GLU A 406 1.90 -2.85 23.79
N PRO A 407 2.91 -2.81 22.93
CA PRO A 407 2.80 -3.38 21.59
C PRO A 407 2.66 -4.90 21.75
N LEU A 408 1.58 -5.50 21.23
CA LEU A 408 1.50 -6.96 21.21
C LEU A 408 2.46 -7.44 20.11
N SER A 409 3.45 -8.25 20.48
CA SER A 409 4.31 -8.90 19.49
C SER A 409 3.47 -9.94 18.75
N CYS A 410 3.39 -9.84 17.42
CA CYS A 410 3.28 -11.06 16.62
C CYS A 410 4.52 -11.88 16.98
N ASP A 411 4.35 -13.08 17.55
CA ASP A 411 5.46 -13.90 18.04
C ASP A 411 6.60 -13.94 17.00
N GLU A 412 7.66 -13.16 17.21
CA GLU A 412 8.92 -13.38 16.52
C GLU A 412 9.40 -14.77 16.99
N PRO A 413 9.77 -15.68 16.07
CA PRO A 413 10.26 -16.99 16.46
C PRO A 413 11.51 -16.80 17.32
N LYS A 414 11.37 -17.06 18.63
CA LYS A 414 12.48 -17.03 19.58
C LYS A 414 13.56 -17.97 19.09
N ILE A 415 14.69 -17.40 18.66
CA ILE A 415 15.90 -18.15 18.36
C ILE A 415 16.37 -18.74 19.68
N THR A 416 16.09 -20.02 19.88
CA THR A 416 16.56 -20.78 21.04
C THR A 416 18.07 -20.96 20.90
N GLU A 417 18.87 -20.11 21.57
CA GLU A 417 20.31 -20.32 21.69
C GLU A 417 20.58 -21.64 22.43
N THR A 418 21.01 -22.65 21.68
CA THR A 418 21.54 -23.88 22.25
C THR A 418 22.94 -23.58 22.75
N ALA A 419 23.06 -23.38 24.07
CA ALA A 419 24.34 -23.18 24.75
C ALA A 419 25.26 -24.40 24.57
N ALA A 420 26.37 -24.22 23.84
CA ALA A 420 27.53 -25.09 23.90
C ALA A 420 28.63 -24.39 24.71
N ALA A 421 28.82 -24.85 25.95
CA ALA A 421 29.89 -24.45 26.83
C ALA A 421 31.26 -24.90 26.32
N GLY A 422 32.25 -24.01 26.37
CA GLY A 422 33.65 -24.31 26.12
C GLY A 422 34.52 -23.08 26.34
N GLY A 423 34.97 -22.87 27.57
CA GLY A 423 35.78 -21.73 27.96
C GLY A 423 37.25 -21.83 27.55
N ALA A 424 37.88 -20.66 27.41
CA ALA A 424 39.28 -20.42 27.75
C ALA A 424 39.51 -18.91 27.92
N GLU A 425 40.05 -18.51 29.08
CA GLU A 425 40.53 -17.17 29.41
C GLU A 425 41.81 -16.84 28.60
N ALA A 426 42.03 -15.56 28.24
CA ALA A 426 43.12 -14.73 28.78
C ALA A 426 43.36 -13.40 28.01
N SER A 427 43.48 -12.34 28.83
CA SER A 427 44.36 -11.17 28.74
C SER A 427 44.23 -10.10 27.64
N SER A 428 44.13 -8.88 28.15
CA SER A 428 44.31 -7.55 27.56
C SER A 428 45.70 -7.30 26.97
N GLU A 429 45.77 -6.54 25.86
CA GLU A 429 46.63 -5.34 25.73
C GLU A 429 46.30 -4.54 24.46
N THR A 430 46.37 -3.23 24.60
CA THR A 430 46.16 -2.17 23.60
C THR A 430 47.28 -2.09 22.56
N SER A 431 46.90 -2.05 21.27
CA SER A 431 47.66 -1.37 20.21
C SER A 431 46.87 -1.35 18.88
N ALA A 432 46.57 -0.16 18.34
CA ALA A 432 46.48 0.04 16.88
C ALA A 432 47.92 -0.07 16.32
N PRO A 433 48.19 -0.59 15.11
CA PRO A 433 47.57 -0.17 13.84
C PRO A 433 47.46 -1.28 12.76
N ASP A 434 47.20 -0.83 11.52
CA ASP A 434 47.39 -1.48 10.21
C ASP A 434 46.24 -2.29 9.59
N MET A 435 45.63 -1.59 8.63
CA MET A 435 45.05 -2.03 7.36
C MET A 435 45.75 -3.29 6.81
N GLN A 436 45.13 -4.45 7.03
CA GLN A 436 45.42 -5.67 6.28
C GLN A 436 44.13 -6.25 5.74
N THR A 437 44.07 -6.26 4.42
CA THR A 437 43.14 -6.95 3.56
C THR A 437 43.11 -8.45 3.89
N HIS A 438 42.02 -8.91 4.49
CA HIS A 438 41.66 -10.32 4.49
C HIS A 438 40.38 -10.51 3.68
N SER A 439 40.63 -10.79 2.40
CA SER A 439 39.73 -11.51 1.51
C SER A 439 39.34 -12.83 2.16
N SER A 440 38.04 -12.99 2.37
CA SER A 440 37.36 -14.27 2.39
C SER A 440 36.04 -14.11 1.65
N ASP A 441 36.15 -13.74 0.37
CA ASP A 441 35.11 -13.97 -0.61
C ASP A 441 35.24 -15.42 -1.06
N GLU A 442 34.34 -16.28 -0.63
CA GLU A 442 33.98 -17.38 -1.52
C GLU A 442 33.18 -16.75 -2.68
N PRO A 443 33.61 -16.94 -3.94
CA PRO A 443 32.87 -16.40 -5.07
C PRO A 443 31.52 -17.10 -5.12
N VAL A 444 30.45 -16.34 -4.88
CA VAL A 444 29.11 -16.75 -5.31
C VAL A 444 29.22 -16.98 -6.81
N SER A 445 29.04 -18.24 -7.20
CA SER A 445 29.16 -18.73 -8.57
C SER A 445 28.13 -18.03 -9.48
N GLY A 446 28.46 -16.84 -9.97
CA GLY A 446 27.77 -16.18 -11.06
C GLY A 446 27.95 -16.94 -12.38
N MET A 447 27.01 -16.76 -13.30
CA MET A 447 27.15 -17.28 -14.66
C MET A 447 28.48 -16.80 -15.30
N PRO A 448 29.12 -17.59 -16.16
CA PRO A 448 30.38 -17.19 -16.80
C PRO A 448 30.18 -15.89 -17.60
N GLY A 449 30.78 -14.79 -17.12
CA GLY A 449 30.74 -13.47 -17.76
C GLY A 449 30.18 -12.32 -16.93
N THR A 450 29.73 -12.56 -15.68
CA THR A 450 29.18 -11.53 -14.79
C THR A 450 30.25 -11.01 -13.79
N VAL A 451 30.27 -9.70 -13.52
CA VAL A 451 31.10 -9.05 -12.49
C VAL A 451 30.17 -8.41 -11.46
N SER A 452 30.33 -8.73 -10.18
CA SER A 452 29.56 -8.11 -9.10
C SER A 452 30.44 -7.76 -7.91
N ASN A 453 30.02 -6.76 -7.14
CA ASN A 453 30.62 -6.39 -5.86
C ASN A 453 29.56 -5.76 -4.95
N ARG A 454 29.68 -5.94 -3.63
CA ARG A 454 28.71 -5.45 -2.65
C ARG A 454 29.35 -5.17 -1.29
N ILE A 455 29.00 -4.03 -0.71
CA ILE A 455 29.31 -3.63 0.65
C ILE A 455 28.20 -4.15 1.57
N SER A 456 28.58 -4.85 2.64
CA SER A 456 27.65 -5.28 3.69
C SER A 456 27.44 -4.13 4.68
N ILE A 457 26.22 -3.61 4.73
CA ILE A 457 25.79 -2.54 5.65
C ILE A 457 24.49 -3.00 6.31
N ASN A 458 24.42 -2.88 7.63
CA ASN A 458 23.21 -3.17 8.38
C ASN A 458 22.19 -2.04 8.16
N ARG A 459 20.94 -2.39 7.85
CA ARG A 459 19.87 -1.39 7.72
C ARG A 459 19.63 -0.71 9.06
N ILE A 460 19.55 0.61 9.05
CA ILE A 460 19.05 1.41 10.16
C ILE A 460 17.88 2.24 9.65
N LEU A 461 16.74 2.13 10.32
CA LEU A 461 15.53 2.84 9.94
C LEU A 461 15.63 4.33 10.26
N GLN A 462 15.11 5.18 9.38
CA GLN A 462 14.91 6.59 9.67
C GLN A 462 13.94 6.76 10.86
N GLN A 463 14.28 7.66 11.77
CA GLN A 463 13.50 7.91 12.99
C GLN A 463 12.36 8.91 12.77
N GLU A 464 12.42 9.68 11.69
CA GLU A 464 11.46 10.72 11.32
C GLU A 464 11.23 10.67 9.80
N ASP A 465 10.05 11.07 9.31
CA ASP A 465 9.69 10.99 7.89
C ASP A 465 10.57 11.84 6.95
N TYR A 466 11.31 12.80 7.51
CA TYR A 466 12.23 13.70 6.80
C TYR A 466 13.71 13.38 7.08
N TYR A 467 14.02 12.22 7.69
CA TYR A 467 15.39 11.80 8.08
C TYR A 467 16.05 10.80 7.11
N CYS A 468 15.52 10.59 5.90
CA CYS A 468 16.10 9.64 4.94
C CYS A 468 17.61 9.86 4.68
N SER A 469 18.03 11.12 4.47
CA SER A 469 19.44 11.48 4.30
C SER A 469 20.29 11.28 5.57
N VAL A 470 19.69 11.53 6.74
CA VAL A 470 20.33 11.39 8.05
C VAL A 470 20.59 9.92 8.36
N ALA A 471 19.61 9.05 8.12
CA ALA A 471 19.72 7.61 8.27
C ALA A 471 20.72 7.00 7.27
N CYS A 472 20.72 7.46 6.01
CA CYS A 472 21.76 7.08 5.04
C CYS A 472 23.16 7.41 5.57
N ALA A 473 23.38 8.64 6.05
CA ALA A 473 24.67 9.03 6.60
C ALA A 473 25.04 8.22 7.86
N GLN A 474 24.07 7.93 8.75
CA GLN A 474 24.28 7.08 9.91
C GLN A 474 24.75 5.67 9.51
N MET A 475 24.11 5.06 8.51
CA MET A 475 24.50 3.74 8.00
C MET A 475 25.92 3.74 7.42
N ILE A 476 26.29 4.79 6.68
CA ILE A 476 27.67 4.95 6.15
C ILE A 476 28.67 5.09 7.30
N LEU A 477 28.41 5.96 8.27
CA LEU A 477 29.31 6.15 9.41
C LEU A 477 29.46 4.87 10.24
N ASN A 478 28.35 4.15 10.47
CA ASN A 478 28.36 2.87 11.16
C ASN A 478 29.21 1.82 10.44
N HIS A 479 29.17 1.78 9.10
CA HIS A 479 30.03 0.92 8.28
C HIS A 479 31.53 1.18 8.53
N PHE A 480 31.92 2.43 8.81
CA PHE A 480 33.27 2.82 9.20
C PHE A 480 33.53 2.75 10.72
N GLY A 481 32.63 2.16 11.49
CA GLY A 481 32.76 2.00 12.95
C GLY A 481 32.52 3.28 13.74
N ILE A 482 31.87 4.27 13.15
CA ILE A 482 31.52 5.55 13.79
C ILE A 482 30.02 5.51 14.16
N ASP A 483 29.74 5.44 15.46
CA ASP A 483 28.38 5.46 15.98
C ASP A 483 27.92 6.89 16.30
N ARG A 484 26.81 7.32 15.68
CA ARG A 484 26.17 8.62 15.91
C ARG A 484 24.65 8.44 15.88
N ALA A 485 23.94 9.17 16.74
CA ALA A 485 22.48 9.21 16.73
C ALA A 485 21.97 10.06 15.55
N GLN A 486 20.80 9.72 14.99
CA GLN A 486 20.21 10.53 13.91
C GLN A 486 19.87 11.95 14.36
N SER A 487 19.46 12.15 15.62
CA SER A 487 19.23 13.49 16.17
C SER A 487 20.47 14.39 16.11
N ASP A 488 21.64 13.86 16.48
CA ASP A 488 22.90 14.62 16.44
C ASP A 488 23.31 14.92 14.99
N LEU A 489 23.19 13.93 14.11
CA LEU A 489 23.50 14.07 12.69
C LEU A 489 22.55 15.07 12.01
N ALA A 490 21.27 15.08 12.39
CA ALA A 490 20.28 16.03 11.89
C ALA A 490 20.66 17.47 12.23
N ASP A 491 21.12 17.72 13.47
CA ASP A 491 21.62 19.03 13.89
C ASP A 491 22.88 19.43 13.10
N GLU A 492 23.84 18.52 12.95
CA GLU A 492 25.10 18.76 12.22
C GLU A 492 24.90 18.99 10.71
N MET A 493 23.85 18.38 10.14
CA MET A 493 23.47 18.50 8.73
C MET A 493 22.46 19.64 8.46
N ASN A 494 22.06 20.40 9.48
CA ASN A 494 21.03 21.44 9.36
C ASN A 494 19.71 20.89 8.77
N THR A 495 19.24 19.75 9.24
CA THR A 495 18.00 19.11 8.77
C THR A 495 16.78 19.91 9.23
N TYR A 496 15.87 20.22 8.30
CA TYR A 496 14.69 21.04 8.57
C TYR A 496 13.42 20.20 8.71
N ARG A 497 12.57 20.56 9.67
CA ARG A 497 11.24 19.97 9.82
C ARG A 497 10.27 20.50 8.75
N PRO A 498 9.19 19.77 8.44
CA PRO A 498 8.09 20.29 7.63
C PRO A 498 7.60 21.66 8.12
N GLY A 499 7.59 22.63 7.21
CA GLY A 499 7.12 24.00 7.50
C GLY A 499 8.14 24.96 8.11
N GLU A 500 9.36 24.52 8.46
CA GLU A 500 10.41 25.43 8.96
C GLU A 500 11.03 26.30 7.86
N ARG A 501 10.99 25.82 6.61
CA ARG A 501 11.48 26.55 5.45
C ARG A 501 10.36 27.26 4.70
N SER A 502 10.66 28.46 4.22
CA SER A 502 9.73 29.29 3.44
C SER A 502 9.40 28.74 2.05
N ASP A 503 10.20 27.80 1.54
CA ASP A 503 9.94 27.10 0.28
C ASP A 503 9.11 25.82 0.45
N GLY A 504 8.75 25.46 1.69
CA GLY A 504 7.89 24.32 1.99
C GLY A 504 8.59 22.95 1.89
N ILE A 505 9.91 22.90 1.67
CA ILE A 505 10.68 21.65 1.57
C ILE A 505 11.22 21.27 2.95
N SER A 506 11.02 20.03 3.38
CA SER A 506 11.60 19.43 4.59
C SER A 506 12.77 18.51 4.27
N GLY A 507 13.58 18.19 5.28
CA GLY A 507 14.72 17.28 5.15
C GLY A 507 16.07 18.01 5.06
N THR A 508 17.05 17.34 4.47
CA THR A 508 18.46 17.75 4.46
C THR A 508 18.93 18.04 3.03
N TYR A 509 19.68 19.12 2.82
CA TYR A 509 20.35 19.34 1.53
C TYR A 509 21.50 18.36 1.34
N ASP A 510 21.63 17.79 0.14
CA ASP A 510 22.72 16.86 -0.21
C ASP A 510 24.12 17.47 0.04
N THR A 511 24.26 18.79 -0.05
CA THR A 511 25.52 19.49 0.25
C THR A 511 25.92 19.40 1.72
N ASP A 512 24.96 19.41 2.64
CA ASP A 512 25.22 19.26 4.07
C ASP A 512 25.55 17.81 4.41
N VAL A 513 24.85 16.85 3.79
CA VAL A 513 25.15 15.41 3.94
C VAL A 513 26.57 15.12 3.48
N ALA A 514 26.95 15.57 2.29
CA ALA A 514 28.29 15.38 1.72
C ALA A 514 29.38 16.04 2.57
N ARG A 515 29.11 17.25 3.11
CA ARG A 515 30.03 17.95 4.01
C ARG A 515 30.25 17.15 5.29
N VAL A 516 29.18 16.75 5.99
CA VAL A 516 29.27 16.03 7.26
C VAL A 516 29.97 14.68 7.09
N LEU A 517 29.61 13.90 6.07
CA LEU A 517 30.32 12.65 5.76
C LEU A 517 31.81 12.87 5.46
N SER A 518 32.14 13.95 4.74
CA SER A 518 33.54 14.29 4.44
C SER A 518 34.32 14.69 5.69
N GLU A 519 33.71 15.46 6.60
CA GLU A 519 34.31 15.85 7.88
C GLU A 519 34.59 14.65 8.77
N TYR A 520 33.66 13.69 8.87
CA TYR A 520 33.86 12.47 9.66
C TYR A 520 34.90 11.52 9.06
N LEU A 521 34.81 11.24 7.75
CA LEU A 521 35.58 10.16 7.12
C LEU A 521 36.93 10.62 6.56
N PHE A 522 37.05 11.91 6.21
CA PHE A 522 38.23 12.47 5.55
C PHE A 522 38.82 13.69 6.31
N GLY A 523 38.17 14.13 7.38
CA GLY A 523 38.64 15.21 8.27
C GLY A 523 38.34 16.63 7.79
N ALA A 524 37.87 16.81 6.56
CA ALA A 524 37.44 18.09 5.99
C ALA A 524 36.61 17.88 4.71
N ALA A 525 35.80 18.88 4.35
CA ALA A 525 35.12 18.90 3.05
C ALA A 525 36.13 19.10 1.89
N PRO A 526 35.97 18.37 0.77
CA PRO A 526 36.88 18.45 -0.36
C PRO A 526 36.88 19.84 -1.00
N GLN A 527 38.06 20.40 -1.27
CA GLN A 527 38.22 21.72 -1.88
C GLN A 527 38.42 21.64 -3.40
N ASN A 528 38.87 20.49 -3.89
CA ASN A 528 39.12 20.23 -5.31
C ASN A 528 38.96 18.74 -5.64
N ASP A 529 39.04 18.37 -6.93
CA ASP A 529 38.80 17.00 -7.41
C ASP A 529 39.85 15.96 -6.97
N MET A 530 41.00 16.38 -6.43
CA MET A 530 42.05 15.49 -5.94
C MET A 530 41.90 15.11 -4.46
N ASP A 531 41.08 15.83 -3.70
CA ASP A 531 40.89 15.58 -2.27
C ASP A 531 40.01 14.34 -2.03
N GLY A 532 40.26 13.58 -0.96
CA GLY A 532 39.30 12.56 -0.51
C GLY A 532 38.06 13.24 0.06
N GLY A 533 36.86 12.71 -0.21
CA GLY A 533 35.62 13.27 0.32
C GLY A 533 34.41 12.96 -0.54
N TYR A 534 33.24 12.92 0.10
CA TYR A 534 31.95 12.81 -0.58
C TYR A 534 31.61 14.13 -1.28
N ARG A 535 31.01 14.04 -2.48
CA ARG A 535 30.61 15.20 -3.30
C ARG A 535 29.23 15.01 -3.87
N VAL A 536 28.49 16.12 -3.96
CA VAL A 536 27.23 16.17 -4.71
C VAL A 536 27.54 16.30 -6.20
N GLN A 537 26.96 15.44 -7.01
CA GLN A 537 26.90 15.58 -8.45
C GLN A 537 25.48 15.98 -8.87
N PRO A 538 25.28 17.21 -9.34
CA PRO A 538 24.03 17.59 -10.01
C PRO A 538 23.85 16.80 -11.31
N VAL A 539 22.61 16.44 -11.59
CA VAL A 539 22.17 15.74 -12.81
C VAL A 539 21.23 16.66 -13.59
N SER A 540 21.18 16.52 -14.90
CA SER A 540 20.22 17.28 -15.71
C SER A 540 18.79 16.78 -15.48
N GLU A 541 17.80 17.67 -15.54
CA GLU A 541 16.36 17.33 -15.53
C GLU A 541 15.89 16.54 -16.77
N VAL A 542 16.82 16.14 -17.65
CA VAL A 542 16.58 15.32 -18.83
C VAL A 542 17.66 14.26 -18.90
N PHE A 543 17.27 13.01 -19.15
CA PHE A 543 18.21 11.90 -19.26
C PHE A 543 19.26 12.15 -20.33
N LYS A 544 20.52 12.07 -19.93
CA LYS A 544 21.66 12.21 -20.82
C LYS A 544 22.60 11.02 -20.67
N GLU A 545 22.84 10.35 -21.79
CA GLU A 545 23.69 9.17 -21.87
C GLU A 545 25.09 9.38 -21.27
N ASN A 546 25.70 10.57 -21.44
CA ASN A 546 27.02 10.85 -20.88
C ASN A 546 27.00 11.01 -19.34
N GLU A 547 25.91 11.52 -18.76
CA GLU A 547 25.75 11.65 -17.31
C GLU A 547 25.45 10.27 -16.69
N TYR A 548 24.62 9.45 -17.34
CA TYR A 548 24.38 8.05 -16.97
C TYR A 548 25.68 7.23 -16.95
N ASN A 549 26.46 7.31 -18.03
CA ASN A 549 27.75 6.61 -18.12
C ASN A 549 28.76 7.08 -17.07
N GLN A 550 28.66 8.33 -16.61
CA GLN A 550 29.51 8.86 -15.54
C GLN A 550 29.03 8.37 -14.16
N PHE A 551 27.72 8.35 -13.93
CA PHE A 551 27.09 7.80 -12.73
C PHE A 551 27.50 6.34 -12.50
N VAL A 552 27.32 5.48 -13.51
CA VAL A 552 27.72 4.05 -13.47
C VAL A 552 29.20 3.88 -13.09
N LYS A 553 30.09 4.66 -13.72
CA LYS A 553 31.53 4.60 -13.44
C LYS A 553 31.86 4.98 -12.00
N ARG A 554 31.17 5.98 -11.45
CA ARG A 554 31.37 6.44 -10.07
C ARG A 554 30.85 5.41 -9.09
N VAL A 555 29.61 4.96 -9.24
CA VAL A 555 29.01 3.92 -8.38
C VAL A 555 29.89 2.68 -8.34
N ARG A 556 30.35 2.18 -9.49
CA ARG A 556 31.27 1.03 -9.54
C ARG A 556 32.52 1.27 -8.71
N ARG A 557 33.22 2.38 -8.96
CA ARG A 557 34.46 2.72 -8.27
C ARG A 557 34.23 2.89 -6.77
N ASN A 558 33.14 3.54 -6.39
CA ASN A 558 32.73 3.76 -5.01
C ASN A 558 32.54 2.43 -4.26
N ILE A 559 31.78 1.50 -4.85
CA ILE A 559 31.60 0.16 -4.28
C ILE A 559 32.93 -0.60 -4.19
N ASP A 560 33.77 -0.53 -5.23
CA ASP A 560 35.10 -1.16 -5.24
C ASP A 560 36.06 -0.57 -4.20
N ASP A 561 35.97 0.73 -3.93
CA ASP A 561 36.77 1.46 -2.95
C ASP A 561 36.17 1.35 -1.51
N GLY A 562 35.00 0.72 -1.34
CA GLY A 562 34.33 0.52 -0.05
C GLY A 562 33.49 1.70 0.45
N TYR A 563 33.13 2.64 -0.42
CA TYR A 563 32.35 3.83 -0.11
C TYR A 563 30.97 3.78 -0.80
N PRO A 564 29.87 3.47 -0.09
CA PRO A 564 28.53 3.48 -0.71
C PRO A 564 28.14 4.90 -1.17
N SER A 565 27.36 4.99 -2.24
CA SER A 565 26.80 6.26 -2.75
C SER A 565 25.43 6.53 -2.13
N ILE A 566 25.05 7.80 -1.98
CA ILE A 566 23.67 8.20 -1.64
C ILE A 566 23.03 8.73 -2.92
N ILE A 567 21.86 8.23 -3.28
CA ILE A 567 21.12 8.72 -4.44
C ILE A 567 19.80 9.33 -3.98
N GLN A 568 19.41 10.45 -4.60
CA GLN A 568 18.07 10.99 -4.43
C GLN A 568 17.20 10.48 -5.57
N ILE A 569 16.20 9.69 -5.23
CA ILE A 569 15.29 9.07 -6.19
C ILE A 569 13.93 9.74 -6.11
N ARG A 570 13.24 9.83 -7.24
CA ARG A 570 11.79 9.99 -7.24
C ARG A 570 11.18 8.62 -6.94
N VAL A 571 10.57 8.47 -5.76
CA VAL A 571 10.00 7.18 -5.32
C VAL A 571 8.92 6.66 -6.26
N SER A 572 8.11 7.55 -6.86
CA SER A 572 7.14 7.15 -7.89
C SER A 572 7.76 6.59 -9.16
N SER A 573 9.01 6.96 -9.47
CA SER A 573 9.73 6.55 -10.67
C SER A 573 10.44 5.21 -10.48
N LEU A 574 11.13 5.04 -9.35
CA LEU A 574 11.93 3.84 -9.09
C LEU A 574 11.15 2.74 -8.38
N TYR A 575 10.33 3.10 -7.40
CA TYR A 575 9.60 2.16 -6.56
C TYR A 575 8.12 2.05 -6.96
N GLY A 576 7.67 2.84 -7.94
CA GLY A 576 6.27 2.87 -8.34
C GLY A 576 5.33 3.44 -7.27
N SER A 577 5.87 4.18 -6.28
CA SER A 577 5.08 4.79 -5.21
C SER A 577 4.02 5.76 -5.77
N SER A 578 2.82 5.76 -5.17
CA SER A 578 1.77 6.75 -5.47
C SER A 578 2.16 8.17 -5.03
N THR A 579 3.19 8.32 -4.19
CA THR A 579 3.71 9.61 -3.76
C THR A 579 4.86 10.08 -4.66
N SER A 580 4.75 11.31 -5.15
CA SER A 580 5.77 11.93 -5.99
C SER A 580 6.88 12.61 -5.18
N SER A 581 7.22 12.06 -4.00
CA SER A 581 8.25 12.61 -3.12
C SER A 581 9.66 12.24 -3.60
N ASN A 582 10.65 12.95 -3.06
CA ASN A 582 12.04 12.55 -3.16
C ASN A 582 12.40 11.72 -1.93
N HIS A 583 13.28 10.75 -2.13
CA HIS A 583 13.81 9.92 -1.06
C HIS A 583 15.30 9.68 -1.26
N ASN A 584 16.07 9.65 -0.18
CA ASN A 584 17.50 9.39 -0.22
C ASN A 584 17.78 7.95 0.22
N VAL A 585 18.49 7.19 -0.61
CA VAL A 585 18.78 5.76 -0.39
C VAL A 585 20.24 5.46 -0.71
N LEU A 586 20.77 4.37 -0.13
CA LEU A 586 22.16 3.95 -0.36
C LEU A 586 22.27 3.03 -1.57
N VAL A 587 23.28 3.23 -2.40
CA VAL A 587 23.76 2.21 -3.33
C VAL A 587 24.88 1.44 -2.65
N THR A 588 24.68 0.14 -2.44
CA THR A 588 25.60 -0.73 -1.69
C THR A 588 26.24 -1.83 -2.53
N GLY A 589 25.81 -2.02 -3.78
CA GLY A 589 26.41 -3.02 -4.65
C GLY A 589 26.06 -2.84 -6.12
N TYR A 590 26.72 -3.61 -6.98
CA TYR A 590 26.38 -3.71 -8.39
C TYR A 590 26.58 -5.13 -8.91
N GLU A 591 25.85 -5.46 -9.97
CA GLU A 591 26.07 -6.64 -10.81
C GLU A 591 26.04 -6.22 -12.28
N GLU A 592 27.10 -6.53 -13.02
CA GLU A 592 27.27 -6.16 -14.42
C GLU A 592 27.47 -7.40 -15.29
N GLY A 593 26.64 -7.53 -16.32
CA GLY A 593 26.83 -8.49 -17.39
C GLY A 593 27.18 -7.79 -18.71
N LYS A 594 27.16 -8.55 -19.80
CA LYS A 594 27.55 -8.03 -21.13
C LYS A 594 26.69 -6.85 -21.61
N ASP A 595 25.40 -6.87 -21.30
CA ASP A 595 24.41 -5.93 -21.83
C ASP A 595 23.48 -5.36 -20.72
N TYR A 596 23.85 -5.50 -19.44
CA TYR A 596 23.05 -5.02 -18.31
C TYR A 596 23.94 -4.59 -17.13
N MET A 597 23.41 -3.70 -16.29
CA MET A 597 23.97 -3.40 -14.98
C MET A 597 22.84 -3.20 -13.98
N ASN A 598 22.90 -3.94 -12.87
CA ASN A 598 21.99 -3.79 -11.75
C ASN A 598 22.72 -3.14 -10.56
N LEU A 599 22.00 -2.36 -9.77
CA LEU A 599 22.47 -1.73 -8.54
C LEU A 599 21.69 -2.29 -7.35
N THR A 600 22.40 -2.60 -6.27
CA THR A 600 21.79 -2.98 -4.99
C THR A 600 21.57 -1.73 -4.17
N LEU A 601 20.32 -1.44 -3.82
CA LEU A 601 19.93 -0.33 -2.97
C LEU A 601 19.68 -0.81 -1.55
N LEU A 602 20.00 0.03 -0.57
CA LEU A 602 19.67 -0.16 0.84
C LEU A 602 18.88 1.07 1.30
N ASP A 603 17.60 0.85 1.60
CA ASP A 603 16.63 1.89 1.91
C ASP A 603 16.54 2.12 3.43
N PRO A 604 16.68 3.37 3.94
CA PRO A 604 16.47 3.68 5.36
C PRO A 604 14.99 3.71 5.78
N TYR A 605 14.04 3.64 4.86
CA TYR A 605 12.61 3.66 5.14
C TYR A 605 12.03 2.24 5.18
N TYR A 606 10.99 2.06 5.99
CA TYR A 606 10.23 0.81 6.06
C TYR A 606 8.86 1.03 5.44
N ASP A 607 8.63 0.49 4.25
CA ASP A 607 7.34 0.55 3.55
C ASP A 607 6.53 -0.76 3.66
N GLY A 608 6.98 -1.72 4.47
CA GLY A 608 6.30 -3.02 4.65
C GLY A 608 6.51 -4.03 3.52
N ASN A 609 6.99 -3.60 2.34
CA ASN A 609 7.12 -4.45 1.14
C ASN A 609 8.59 -4.80 0.83
N GLN A 610 9.55 -4.09 1.43
CA GLN A 610 10.99 -4.29 1.23
C GLN A 610 11.61 -5.04 2.43
N GLY A 611 11.62 -6.38 2.43
CA GLY A 611 12.19 -7.24 3.50
C GLY A 611 13.32 -6.63 4.34
N ASN A 612 14.59 -6.89 4.00
CA ASN A 612 15.75 -6.33 4.73
C ASN A 612 16.06 -4.88 4.31
N GLY A 613 15.15 -4.23 3.55
CA GLY A 613 15.35 -2.93 2.90
C GLY A 613 16.39 -2.95 1.78
N VAL A 614 16.71 -4.14 1.26
CA VAL A 614 17.66 -4.33 0.17
C VAL A 614 16.88 -4.66 -1.11
N SER A 615 17.05 -3.86 -2.14
CA SER A 615 16.44 -4.07 -3.45
C SER A 615 17.47 -4.00 -4.57
N VAL A 616 17.17 -4.58 -5.73
CA VAL A 616 18.08 -4.61 -6.88
C VAL A 616 17.36 -4.08 -8.12
N TYR A 617 17.88 -3.00 -8.70
CA TYR A 617 17.27 -2.33 -9.85
C TYR A 617 18.25 -2.21 -11.02
N ASP A 618 17.73 -2.12 -12.24
CA ASP A 618 18.53 -1.76 -13.41
C ASP A 618 19.11 -0.34 -13.25
N ALA A 619 20.40 -0.17 -13.51
CA ALA A 619 21.11 1.09 -13.30
C ALA A 619 20.53 2.25 -14.12
N SER A 620 19.96 1.98 -15.30
CA SER A 620 19.32 3.01 -16.12
C SER A 620 17.98 3.46 -15.53
N ALA A 621 17.21 2.56 -14.92
CA ALA A 621 16.00 2.89 -14.18
C ALA A 621 16.33 3.71 -12.92
N VAL A 622 17.36 3.32 -12.17
CA VAL A 622 17.87 4.10 -11.03
C VAL A 622 18.25 5.51 -11.47
N PHE A 623 19.03 5.64 -12.55
CA PHE A 623 19.46 6.94 -13.03
C PHE A 623 18.30 7.80 -13.57
N GLN A 624 17.32 7.19 -14.24
CA GLN A 624 16.09 7.89 -14.67
C GLN A 624 15.31 8.44 -13.46
N SER A 625 15.25 7.69 -12.35
CA SER A 625 14.59 8.19 -11.13
C SER A 625 15.31 9.37 -10.47
N ILE A 626 16.63 9.45 -10.60
CA ILE A 626 17.44 10.59 -10.15
C ILE A 626 17.11 11.82 -11.01
N VAL A 627 17.08 11.65 -12.34
CA VAL A 627 16.72 12.71 -13.32
C VAL A 627 15.36 13.34 -13.01
N GLU A 628 14.40 12.53 -12.55
CA GLU A 628 13.03 12.98 -12.29
C GLU A 628 12.84 13.62 -10.91
N SER A 629 13.76 13.46 -9.96
CA SER A 629 13.66 14.03 -8.61
C SER A 629 13.56 15.57 -8.62
N PHE A 630 13.05 16.18 -7.54
CA PHE A 630 12.94 17.65 -7.48
C PHE A 630 14.30 18.39 -7.49
N GLU A 631 15.37 17.74 -7.01
CA GLU A 631 16.74 18.27 -7.05
C GLU A 631 17.70 17.20 -7.59
N PRO A 632 17.67 16.92 -8.92
CA PRO A 632 18.38 15.81 -9.54
C PRO A 632 19.87 15.80 -9.16
N SER A 633 20.23 14.86 -8.29
CA SER A 633 21.60 14.74 -7.80
C SER A 633 21.87 13.40 -7.12
N TYR A 634 23.15 13.11 -6.95
CA TYR A 634 23.63 11.99 -6.13
C TYR A 634 24.93 12.37 -5.43
N ILE A 635 25.19 11.72 -4.30
CA ILE A 635 26.39 11.87 -3.49
C ILE A 635 27.29 10.65 -3.74
N TRP A 636 28.54 10.92 -4.12
CA TRP A 636 29.55 9.92 -4.46
C TRP A 636 30.90 10.26 -3.84
#